data_AF-A0A3D2IJ70-F1
#
_entry.id   AF-A0A3D2IJ70-F1
#
_cell.length_a   1.000
_cell.length_b   1.000
_cell.length_c   1.000
_cell.angle_alpha   90.00
_cell.angle_beta   90.00
_cell.angle_gamma   90.00
#
_symmetry.space_group_name_H-M   'P 1'
#
loop_
_entity.id
_entity.type
_entity.pdbx_description
1 polymer ?
#
loop_
_entity_poly.entity_id
_entity_poly.type
_entity_poly.pdbx_seq_one_letter_code
_entity_poly.pdbx_strand_id
1 'polypeptide(L)'
;FQGTQSSFSWDDIEESYSIRQFKVQDGLPINSIKYISHHTDGFLYLATYDGLVRFDGVRFITFNTFNTPEIKSNRIEWIGEGENGYLWFTDTENRFYGYKDGIIKQINLLGKKAFKIELLDNGKMLVAAGDQFFIQKQGVEFDVLDELPVQKKILNSSLFEGNELYVLYDDGLYVWKEGKFSKMLTSDELLVAPNSIFNLTKTQEGVIWALTNQSELLRITNNETQKLYRYKGSDFQFWDLLDTEKELLISTRIGYLQLDEVSGEISDYKIGSKEQNYFEDKAWKVFNEGLITKLGNSIFIDSKEVLQARANISFLMIDREGSIWVATNGDGLYQIKREKMITIGNDKVEGLSNIYSMWEGVDGIWTTSFNQGLHQIRENSYQFWTQSNSGLTEIFFRSVFENEEGEVWAGNTDLWKFENKRWIKIDNNTFNIRIDAIFQDSKNRFWVGTRNGLFKREGNSFSPFKDVNGESIESVVSIKEQDNGEIVVATLGQGLARLGDDEKLQFITTDNGLNSNLIRDFHFTSEDTLWVVTEDKGLNRVIYNVNRDLSQVHSITVNDGLVDNSLHRFIIDDLGYIWINSNKGIMRIQEKNLNNYVDGNSAYLWVSVFTEEHGLMNIEGNGGSINAGLITSDGKLLFPNQAGIVYTRPEWHLDSKFGKITNPVFEEIHFSDSTINLLSQQQVTLPKGNRSVQVKFTLPYLSSSNELNLEYYIDGVYDEWQQVGEERTAVFTNLPSGEHHLQIRGGFNDGLGFRKSTLFISVPPYFYETEWFFLLSFIGLVGGFIGGFQFLLARSKKREKKLNELVNKRTMELKSALNEVEHLSEARSRFFTNFTHELRTPLSLILNPLDEMLDESKHVTSTNRDSLEMMRRNARKLKELVNKLLDVSKLNSDELSFRYQKVELVSASIKILSQFDQEFKRKEIKFTFDTDLSNPTLILDITALEHILVNLMSNAIKFTSQNGTISVSIGEKEGTVVLTLKDSGAGIPENEIDRIFDPYFQGNSTVSKAGGTGIGLALVKGLLERMGGEISVYSTVGEGTEFRLKFTPGDDHVTESDTLIDSLQEHFELSKEDTTEKLSDVVVPKSEHINNTLPKVLLVEDNPDFREYFSHVIASAYTVETAENGKEGLEKLASFNPELIVSDIMMPEMDGYEMMKAIRAEENFKTIPFIFLSAKDSADDVEKGLNLGADIYLSKPVE
;
A
#
# COMPACT_ATOMS: atom_id res chain seq x y z
N PHE A 1 13.64 9.57 53.75
CA PHE A 1 12.96 10.40 52.76
C PHE A 1 11.64 9.70 52.42
N GLN A 2 10.51 10.40 52.55
CA GLN A 2 9.19 9.88 52.20
C GLN A 2 8.87 10.42 50.80
N GLY A 3 8.38 9.58 49.88
CA GLY A 3 8.07 9.97 48.50
C GLY A 3 7.03 11.09 48.43
N THR A 4 6.93 11.75 47.27
CA THR A 4 5.96 12.83 47.04
C THR A 4 4.57 12.22 46.85
N GLN A 5 3.54 12.73 47.54
CA GLN A 5 2.15 12.33 47.34
C GLN A 5 1.40 13.46 46.63
N SER A 6 0.74 13.12 45.52
CA SER A 6 0.01 14.05 44.65
C SER A 6 -1.40 13.52 44.35
N SER A 7 -2.32 14.40 43.95
CA SER A 7 -3.70 14.04 43.59
C SER A 7 -3.79 13.40 42.21
N PHE A 8 -4.63 12.38 42.09
CA PHE A 8 -4.98 11.67 40.85
C PHE A 8 -6.35 11.02 41.08
N SER A 9 -7.20 10.85 40.07
CA SER A 9 -8.50 10.18 40.23
C SER A 9 -8.77 9.31 39.01
N TRP A 10 -9.12 8.04 39.21
CA TRP A 10 -9.56 7.18 38.10
C TRP A 10 -10.90 7.65 37.51
N ASP A 11 -11.81 8.18 38.33
CA ASP A 11 -13.10 8.69 37.87
C ASP A 11 -12.92 9.83 36.86
N ASP A 12 -12.00 10.77 37.12
CA ASP A 12 -11.70 11.89 36.21
C ASP A 12 -11.15 11.42 34.86
N ILE A 13 -10.47 10.27 34.86
CA ILE A 13 -9.86 9.64 33.68
C ILE A 13 -10.90 8.89 32.88
N GLU A 14 -11.82 8.16 33.53
CA GLU A 14 -12.90 7.43 32.86
C GLU A 14 -13.87 8.35 32.10
N GLU A 15 -13.89 9.64 32.44
CA GLU A 15 -14.60 10.72 31.74
C GLU A 15 -13.68 11.50 30.77
N SER A 16 -12.88 10.78 29.97
CA SER A 16 -12.04 11.35 28.91
C SER A 16 -12.75 11.29 27.55
N TYR A 17 -12.59 12.35 26.76
CA TYR A 17 -13.19 12.47 25.44
C TYR A 17 -12.14 12.83 24.38
N SER A 18 -12.19 12.14 23.24
CA SER A 18 -11.40 12.46 22.06
C SER A 18 -12.14 13.45 21.17
N ILE A 19 -11.38 14.39 20.59
CA ILE A 19 -11.92 15.47 19.78
C ILE A 19 -11.21 15.46 18.43
N ARG A 20 -11.97 15.16 17.38
CA ARG A 20 -11.51 15.26 16.00
C ARG A 20 -12.11 16.50 15.35
N GLN A 21 -11.31 17.24 14.61
CA GLN A 21 -11.75 18.42 13.87
C GLN A 21 -11.56 18.19 12.37
N PHE A 22 -12.59 18.48 11.58
CA PHE A 22 -12.59 18.43 10.13
C PHE A 22 -12.66 19.84 9.55
N LYS A 23 -11.73 20.18 8.66
CA LYS A 23 -11.62 21.46 7.95
C LYS A 23 -11.53 21.25 6.45
N VAL A 24 -11.33 22.34 5.70
CA VAL A 24 -11.14 22.30 4.25
C VAL A 24 -10.01 21.37 3.80
N GLN A 25 -8.93 21.29 4.56
CA GLN A 25 -7.81 20.37 4.28
C GLN A 25 -8.21 18.89 4.38
N ASP A 26 -9.29 18.57 5.12
CA ASP A 26 -9.81 17.22 5.33
C ASP A 26 -10.95 16.89 4.33
N GLY A 27 -11.20 17.77 3.34
CA GLY A 27 -12.19 17.58 2.28
C GLY A 27 -13.52 18.30 2.47
N LEU A 28 -13.75 18.97 3.62
CA LEU A 28 -14.93 19.82 3.82
C LEU A 28 -14.90 20.99 2.82
N PRO A 29 -15.97 21.36 2.10
CA PRO A 29 -15.88 22.43 1.10
C PRO A 29 -15.64 23.82 1.73
N ILE A 30 -16.19 24.07 2.93
CA ILE A 30 -16.02 25.32 3.66
C ILE A 30 -16.15 25.10 5.17
N ASN A 31 -15.36 25.82 5.96
CA ASN A 31 -15.35 25.71 7.43
C ASN A 31 -16.58 26.32 8.13
N SER A 32 -17.52 26.91 7.39
CA SER A 32 -18.75 27.48 7.94
C SER A 32 -19.90 26.52 7.71
N ILE A 33 -20.32 25.85 8.78
CA ILE A 33 -21.45 24.92 8.81
C ILE A 33 -22.53 25.54 9.68
N LYS A 34 -23.78 25.53 9.22
CA LYS A 34 -24.90 26.13 9.95
C LYS A 34 -25.75 25.12 10.70
N TYR A 35 -26.02 23.97 10.07
CA TYR A 35 -26.80 22.87 10.62
C TYR A 35 -26.19 21.54 10.23
N ILE A 36 -26.47 20.53 11.05
CA ILE A 36 -26.10 19.13 10.84
C ILE A 36 -27.38 18.30 10.99
N SER A 37 -27.58 17.31 10.12
CA SER A 37 -28.65 16.32 10.24
C SER A 37 -28.05 14.95 10.01
N HIS A 38 -28.46 13.97 10.81
CA HIS A 38 -28.29 12.58 10.43
C HIS A 38 -29.44 12.20 9.48
N HIS A 39 -29.28 11.09 8.80
CA HIS A 39 -30.31 10.55 7.93
C HIS A 39 -30.33 9.02 8.02
N THR A 40 -31.49 8.42 7.79
CA THR A 40 -31.72 6.96 7.85
C THR A 40 -30.81 6.12 6.95
N ASP A 41 -30.24 6.70 5.89
CA ASP A 41 -29.25 6.04 5.00
C ASP A 41 -27.86 5.86 5.66
N GLY A 42 -27.65 6.48 6.84
CA GLY A 42 -26.43 6.38 7.62
C GLY A 42 -25.39 7.45 7.33
N PHE A 43 -25.71 8.41 6.48
CA PHE A 43 -24.82 9.53 6.18
C PHE A 43 -25.12 10.73 7.10
N LEU A 44 -24.12 11.57 7.27
CA LEU A 44 -24.26 12.87 7.91
C LEU A 44 -24.42 13.95 6.84
N TYR A 45 -25.42 14.83 6.98
CA TYR A 45 -25.65 15.93 6.07
C TYR A 45 -25.36 17.27 6.75
N LEU A 46 -24.69 18.18 6.03
CA LEU A 46 -24.26 19.49 6.53
C LEU A 46 -24.85 20.60 5.65
N ALA A 47 -25.45 21.60 6.30
CA ALA A 47 -25.82 22.85 5.66
C ALA A 47 -24.62 23.80 5.67
N THR A 48 -24.08 24.12 4.50
CA THR A 48 -22.90 24.99 4.38
C THR A 48 -23.18 26.20 3.49
N TYR A 49 -22.23 27.14 3.45
CA TYR A 49 -22.28 28.25 2.49
C TYR A 49 -21.83 27.88 1.08
N ASP A 50 -21.35 26.64 0.87
CA ASP A 50 -20.96 26.12 -0.44
C ASP A 50 -21.79 24.89 -0.87
N GLY A 51 -23.00 24.76 -0.37
CA GLY A 51 -23.97 23.75 -0.77
C GLY A 51 -24.38 22.83 0.38
N LEU A 52 -25.17 21.82 0.01
CA LEU A 52 -25.49 20.69 0.89
C LEU A 52 -24.33 19.71 0.82
N VAL A 53 -23.81 19.29 1.97
CA VAL A 53 -22.69 18.33 2.01
C VAL A 53 -23.17 17.02 2.62
N ARG A 54 -22.79 15.90 2.04
CA ARG A 54 -23.00 14.55 2.58
C ARG A 54 -21.66 13.97 3.00
N PHE A 55 -21.60 13.34 4.16
CA PHE A 55 -20.41 12.73 4.73
C PHE A 55 -20.70 11.27 5.12
N ASP A 56 -19.81 10.36 4.72
CA ASP A 56 -19.96 8.91 4.90
C ASP A 56 -19.06 8.31 6.00
N GLY A 57 -18.35 9.18 6.74
CA GLY A 57 -17.31 8.79 7.70
C GLY A 57 -15.88 8.97 7.16
N VAL A 58 -15.72 9.03 5.83
CA VAL A 58 -14.42 9.17 5.16
C VAL A 58 -14.37 10.38 4.23
N ARG A 59 -15.42 10.58 3.42
CA ARG A 59 -15.43 11.53 2.31
C ARG A 59 -16.59 12.51 2.43
N PHE A 60 -16.31 13.78 2.15
CA PHE A 60 -17.33 14.82 1.98
C PHE A 60 -17.70 14.93 0.49
N ILE A 61 -19.00 14.85 0.19
CA ILE A 61 -19.57 15.01 -1.15
C ILE A 61 -20.48 16.25 -1.13
N THR A 62 -20.17 17.23 -1.98
CA THR A 62 -20.87 18.52 -2.02
C THR A 62 -21.86 18.57 -3.17
N PHE A 63 -23.10 18.98 -2.87
CA PHE A 63 -24.16 19.31 -3.84
C PHE A 63 -24.36 20.83 -3.85
N ASN A 64 -24.01 21.48 -4.95
CA ASN A 64 -24.07 22.93 -5.10
C ASN A 64 -24.59 23.35 -6.48
N THR A 65 -24.70 24.65 -6.74
CA THR A 65 -25.22 25.19 -8.01
C THR A 65 -24.40 24.80 -9.25
N PHE A 66 -23.14 24.39 -9.07
CA PHE A 66 -22.27 23.99 -10.17
C PHE A 66 -22.54 22.56 -10.65
N ASN A 67 -22.73 21.62 -9.71
CA ASN A 67 -22.92 20.19 -10.03
C ASN A 67 -24.37 19.70 -9.88
N THR A 68 -25.24 20.49 -9.27
CA THR A 68 -26.66 20.15 -9.02
C THR A 68 -27.56 21.29 -9.50
N PRO A 69 -27.98 21.29 -10.78
CA PRO A 69 -28.75 22.38 -11.39
C PRO A 69 -30.07 22.75 -10.67
N GLU A 70 -30.64 21.82 -9.91
CA GLU A 70 -31.85 22.02 -9.11
C GLU A 70 -31.60 22.95 -7.93
N ILE A 71 -30.40 22.95 -7.34
CA ILE A 71 -30.02 23.88 -6.29
C ILE A 71 -29.79 25.26 -6.91
N LYS A 72 -30.49 26.27 -6.40
CA LYS A 72 -30.43 27.65 -6.93
C LYS A 72 -29.61 28.62 -6.09
N SER A 73 -29.05 28.17 -4.97
CA SER A 73 -28.10 28.92 -4.13
C SER A 73 -27.23 27.93 -3.37
N ASN A 74 -25.93 28.22 -3.26
CA ASN A 74 -25.02 27.40 -2.46
C ASN A 74 -25.23 27.60 -0.95
N ARG A 75 -25.90 28.67 -0.51
CA ARG A 75 -26.05 28.95 0.91
C ARG A 75 -27.26 28.23 1.46
N ILE A 76 -27.01 27.09 2.12
CA ILE A 76 -28.04 26.27 2.77
C ILE A 76 -28.24 26.78 4.20
N GLU A 77 -29.48 27.10 4.55
CA GLU A 77 -29.84 27.78 5.80
C GLU A 77 -30.35 26.83 6.87
N TRP A 78 -31.01 25.75 6.45
CA TRP A 78 -31.62 24.75 7.32
C TRP A 78 -31.67 23.40 6.61
N ILE A 79 -31.49 22.33 7.36
CA ILE A 79 -31.67 20.94 6.94
C ILE A 79 -32.46 20.20 8.02
N GLY A 80 -33.26 19.22 7.61
CA GLY A 80 -33.97 18.35 8.54
C GLY A 80 -34.38 17.05 7.86
N GLU A 81 -34.36 15.96 8.64
CA GLU A 81 -34.82 14.66 8.19
C GLU A 81 -36.35 14.61 8.13
N GLY A 82 -36.89 13.93 7.11
CA GLY A 82 -38.30 13.59 7.01
C GLY A 82 -38.51 12.09 6.84
N GLU A 83 -39.77 11.64 6.85
CA GLU A 83 -40.07 10.21 6.74
C GLU A 83 -39.66 9.59 5.40
N ASN A 84 -39.56 8.26 5.37
CA ASN A 84 -39.32 7.46 4.17
C ASN A 84 -38.02 7.82 3.41
N GLY A 85 -36.97 8.21 4.14
CA GLY A 85 -35.64 8.50 3.59
C GLY A 85 -35.57 9.81 2.80
N TYR A 86 -36.39 10.80 3.17
CA TYR A 86 -36.29 12.15 2.63
C TYR A 86 -35.45 13.03 3.55
N LEU A 87 -34.58 13.83 2.97
CA LEU A 87 -33.94 14.96 3.63
C LEU A 87 -34.50 16.26 3.04
N TRP A 88 -34.94 17.17 3.89
CA TRP A 88 -35.50 18.47 3.50
C TRP A 88 -34.51 19.58 3.83
N PHE A 89 -34.46 20.61 2.98
CA PHE A 89 -33.58 21.73 3.22
C PHE A 89 -34.06 23.03 2.57
N THR A 90 -33.56 24.15 3.08
CA THR A 90 -33.80 25.49 2.51
C THR A 90 -32.52 26.24 2.22
N ASP A 91 -32.58 27.14 1.24
CA ASP A 91 -31.50 28.10 0.98
C ASP A 91 -31.79 29.49 1.55
N THR A 92 -30.85 30.44 1.38
CA THR A 92 -30.97 31.84 1.81
C THR A 92 -32.18 32.60 1.27
N GLU A 93 -32.76 32.12 0.16
CA GLU A 93 -33.96 32.72 -0.43
C GLU A 93 -35.23 32.00 0.05
N ASN A 94 -35.12 31.13 1.06
CA ASN A 94 -36.22 30.35 1.64
C ASN A 94 -36.93 29.46 0.59
N ARG A 95 -36.19 29.02 -0.44
CA ARG A 95 -36.67 27.99 -1.38
C ARG A 95 -36.54 26.64 -0.70
N PHE A 96 -37.56 25.80 -0.86
CA PHE A 96 -37.66 24.51 -0.20
C PHE A 96 -37.29 23.37 -1.15
N TYR A 97 -36.48 22.43 -0.69
CA TYR A 97 -35.96 21.31 -1.49
C TYR A 97 -36.14 20.00 -0.73
N GLY A 98 -36.37 18.93 -1.48
CA GLY A 98 -36.31 17.55 -0.98
C GLY A 98 -35.19 16.78 -1.67
N TYR A 99 -34.42 16.03 -0.90
CA TYR A 99 -33.42 15.07 -1.33
C TYR A 99 -33.90 13.65 -1.00
N LYS A 100 -33.75 12.72 -1.94
CA LYS A 100 -33.93 11.28 -1.71
C LYS A 100 -33.17 10.49 -2.75
N ASP A 101 -32.48 9.43 -2.32
CA ASP A 101 -31.76 8.47 -3.19
C ASP A 101 -30.84 9.15 -4.22
N GLY A 102 -30.12 10.19 -3.80
CA GLY A 102 -29.22 10.97 -4.66
C GLY A 102 -29.89 12.02 -5.55
N ILE A 103 -31.22 12.16 -5.51
CA ILE A 103 -31.98 13.07 -6.35
C ILE A 103 -32.47 14.26 -5.52
N ILE A 104 -32.14 15.47 -5.96
CA ILE A 104 -32.61 16.73 -5.36
C ILE A 104 -33.73 17.31 -6.22
N LYS A 105 -34.82 17.74 -5.60
CA LYS A 105 -35.92 18.44 -6.26
C LYS A 105 -36.32 19.68 -5.48
N GLN A 106 -36.49 20.80 -6.19
CA GLN A 106 -37.11 21.99 -5.63
C GLN A 106 -38.63 21.78 -5.51
N ILE A 107 -39.19 22.08 -4.35
CA ILE A 107 -40.62 21.97 -4.06
C ILE A 107 -41.31 23.28 -4.44
N ASN A 108 -42.39 23.16 -5.21
CA ASN A 108 -43.19 24.31 -5.60
C ASN A 108 -44.32 24.55 -4.60
N LEU A 109 -44.13 25.51 -3.70
CA LEU A 109 -45.15 25.96 -2.74
C LEU A 109 -45.98 27.13 -3.33
N LEU A 110 -46.48 26.95 -4.56
CA LEU A 110 -47.18 28.00 -5.32
C LEU A 110 -46.37 29.30 -5.49
N GLY A 111 -45.05 29.18 -5.63
CA GLY A 111 -44.12 30.31 -5.71
C GLY A 111 -43.87 31.04 -4.37
N LYS A 112 -44.41 30.57 -3.25
CA LYS A 112 -44.20 31.13 -1.92
C LYS A 112 -42.92 30.57 -1.29
N LYS A 113 -42.33 31.36 -0.39
CA LYS A 113 -41.08 31.04 0.31
C LYS A 113 -41.39 30.47 1.70
N ALA A 114 -40.73 29.37 2.05
CA ALA A 114 -40.90 28.69 3.34
C ALA A 114 -40.20 29.48 4.44
N PHE A 115 -40.92 29.88 5.49
CA PHE A 115 -40.31 30.57 6.64
C PHE A 115 -40.39 29.76 7.94
N LYS A 116 -41.22 28.71 7.97
CA LYS A 116 -41.26 27.74 9.06
C LYS A 116 -41.53 26.35 8.52
N ILE A 117 -40.79 25.37 9.02
CA ILE A 117 -40.84 23.97 8.59
C ILE A 117 -40.85 23.12 9.86
N GLU A 118 -41.79 22.20 9.95
CA GLU A 118 -41.96 21.30 11.10
C GLU A 118 -42.22 19.87 10.58
N LEU A 119 -41.64 18.87 11.24
CA LEU A 119 -41.94 17.45 10.98
C LEU A 119 -43.12 17.04 11.87
N LEU A 120 -44.17 16.49 11.28
CA LEU A 120 -45.34 16.00 12.01
C LEU A 120 -45.08 14.61 12.62
N ASP A 121 -45.82 14.21 13.66
CA ASP A 121 -45.70 12.89 14.30
C ASP A 121 -46.05 11.72 13.37
N ASN A 122 -46.85 11.99 12.34
CA ASN A 122 -47.13 11.06 11.23
C ASN A 122 -46.07 11.13 10.10
N GLY A 123 -44.95 11.80 10.40
CA GLY A 123 -43.76 12.06 9.59
C GLY A 123 -43.94 12.88 8.32
N LYS A 124 -45.12 13.46 8.10
CA LYS A 124 -45.33 14.42 7.03
C LYS A 124 -44.70 15.75 7.38
N MET A 125 -44.15 16.44 6.39
CA MET A 125 -43.69 17.81 6.58
C MET A 125 -44.86 18.79 6.57
N LEU A 126 -44.88 19.70 7.55
CA LEU A 126 -45.72 20.89 7.55
C LEU A 126 -44.84 22.11 7.26
N VAL A 127 -45.21 22.87 6.24
CA VAL A 127 -44.46 24.03 5.78
C VAL A 127 -45.36 25.25 5.78
N ALA A 128 -44.97 26.28 6.53
CA ALA A 128 -45.58 27.60 6.45
C ALA A 128 -44.86 28.43 5.38
N ALA A 129 -45.60 28.86 4.35
CA ALA A 129 -45.06 29.65 3.26
C ALA A 129 -46.03 30.76 2.85
N GLY A 130 -45.57 32.01 2.92
CA GLY A 130 -46.42 33.19 2.72
C GLY A 130 -47.58 33.25 3.73
N ASP A 131 -48.81 33.21 3.22
CA ASP A 131 -50.08 33.26 3.95
C ASP A 131 -50.79 31.88 4.03
N GLN A 132 -50.08 30.78 3.78
CA GLN A 132 -50.67 29.43 3.75
C GLN A 132 -49.79 28.39 4.46
N PHE A 133 -50.45 27.33 4.95
CA PHE A 133 -49.80 26.09 5.35
C PHE A 133 -49.90 25.03 4.25
N PHE A 134 -48.80 24.32 4.06
CA PHE A 134 -48.66 23.21 3.14
C PHE A 134 -48.34 21.96 3.93
N ILE A 135 -49.06 20.86 3.69
CA ILE A 135 -48.76 19.56 4.29
C ILE A 135 -48.30 18.60 3.20
N GLN A 136 -47.29 17.80 3.53
CA GLN A 136 -46.84 16.74 2.66
C GLN A 136 -47.97 15.71 2.47
N LYS A 137 -48.31 15.44 1.22
CA LYS A 137 -49.27 14.42 0.85
C LYS A 137 -48.59 13.07 0.72
N GLN A 138 -47.70 12.97 -0.27
CA GLN A 138 -46.89 11.80 -0.58
C GLN A 138 -45.63 12.24 -1.33
N GLY A 139 -44.47 11.74 -0.90
CA GLY A 139 -43.19 12.07 -1.53
C GLY A 139 -42.92 13.58 -1.54
N VAL A 140 -42.77 14.16 -2.74
CA VAL A 140 -42.49 15.59 -2.94
C VAL A 140 -43.75 16.44 -3.16
N GLU A 141 -44.94 15.84 -3.07
CA GLU A 141 -46.21 16.55 -3.26
C GLU A 141 -46.72 17.15 -1.95
N PHE A 142 -47.14 18.42 -2.02
CA PHE A 142 -47.68 19.17 -0.90
C PHE A 142 -49.10 19.66 -1.23
N ASP A 143 -50.05 19.34 -0.36
CA ASP A 143 -51.42 19.88 -0.42
C ASP A 143 -51.48 21.17 0.42
N VAL A 144 -52.29 22.13 -0.03
CA VAL A 144 -52.62 23.32 0.78
C VAL A 144 -53.62 22.89 1.84
N LEU A 145 -53.30 23.10 3.12
CA LEU A 145 -54.16 22.73 4.24
C LEU A 145 -55.27 23.74 4.46
N ASP A 146 -54.89 25.00 4.70
CA ASP A 146 -55.80 26.07 5.11
C ASP A 146 -55.15 27.43 4.86
N GLU A 147 -55.96 28.48 4.75
CA GLU A 147 -55.45 29.86 4.78
C GLU A 147 -55.08 30.23 6.21
N LEU A 148 -53.91 30.83 6.41
CA LEU A 148 -53.62 31.51 7.67
C LEU A 148 -54.75 32.51 7.94
N PRO A 149 -55.14 32.77 9.21
CA PRO A 149 -56.05 33.87 9.50
C PRO A 149 -55.48 35.15 8.87
N VAL A 150 -56.09 35.61 7.76
CA VAL A 150 -55.47 36.39 6.65
C VAL A 150 -54.96 37.80 7.06
N GLN A 151 -54.94 38.13 8.34
CA GLN A 151 -54.49 39.43 8.86
C GLN A 151 -53.53 39.35 10.05
N LYS A 152 -53.05 38.16 10.42
CA LYS A 152 -52.32 37.99 11.69
C LYS A 152 -50.86 37.63 11.46
N LYS A 153 -49.98 38.38 12.11
CA LYS A 153 -48.54 38.12 12.08
C LYS A 153 -48.25 36.93 12.99
N ILE A 154 -47.76 35.83 12.41
CA ILE A 154 -47.21 34.70 13.18
C ILE A 154 -46.01 35.22 13.97
N LEU A 155 -46.00 34.97 15.26
CA LEU A 155 -44.87 35.25 16.15
C LEU A 155 -43.90 34.06 16.13
N ASN A 156 -42.63 34.28 16.49
CA ASN A 156 -41.57 33.29 16.32
C ASN A 156 -41.80 31.99 17.14
N SER A 157 -42.63 32.04 18.18
CA SER A 157 -42.98 30.89 19.01
C SER A 157 -44.17 30.12 18.43
N SER A 158 -43.93 28.87 18.06
CA SER A 158 -44.98 27.87 17.87
C SER A 158 -44.45 26.55 18.39
N LEU A 159 -45.36 25.71 18.86
CA LEU A 159 -45.07 24.39 19.39
C LEU A 159 -45.86 23.39 18.59
N PHE A 160 -45.21 22.30 18.19
CA PHE A 160 -45.87 21.16 17.61
C PHE A 160 -45.70 19.97 18.54
N GLU A 161 -46.81 19.33 18.91
CA GLU A 161 -46.78 18.10 19.70
C GLU A 161 -48.05 17.28 19.47
N GLY A 162 -47.90 16.00 19.11
CA GLY A 162 -49.03 15.18 18.70
C GLY A 162 -49.45 15.45 17.26
N ASN A 163 -50.76 15.61 17.06
CA ASN A 163 -51.35 16.06 15.79
C ASN A 163 -51.86 17.51 15.91
N GLU A 164 -51.25 18.29 16.82
CA GLU A 164 -51.66 19.65 17.18
C GLU A 164 -50.51 20.64 16.95
N LEU A 165 -50.79 21.74 16.23
CA LEU A 165 -49.84 22.85 16.07
C LEU A 165 -50.34 24.08 16.85
N TYR A 166 -49.61 24.46 17.87
CA TYR A 166 -49.86 25.66 18.65
C TYR A 166 -49.11 26.84 18.06
N VAL A 167 -49.82 27.82 17.50
CA VAL A 167 -49.22 29.00 16.85
C VAL A 167 -49.56 30.25 17.65
N LEU A 168 -48.55 31.03 18.00
CA LEU A 168 -48.73 32.30 18.66
C LEU A 168 -48.93 33.42 17.61
N TYR A 169 -50.04 34.13 17.72
CA TYR A 169 -50.32 35.34 16.95
C TYR A 169 -50.28 36.57 17.86
N ASP A 170 -50.24 37.75 17.25
CA ASP A 170 -50.29 39.04 17.96
C ASP A 170 -51.49 39.20 18.91
N ASP A 171 -52.59 38.48 18.67
CA ASP A 171 -53.82 38.55 19.47
C ASP A 171 -54.17 37.28 20.27
N GLY A 172 -53.25 36.32 20.40
CA GLY A 172 -53.42 35.14 21.25
C GLY A 172 -52.74 33.86 20.76
N LEU A 173 -52.95 32.78 21.52
CA LEU A 173 -52.46 31.43 21.18
C LEU A 173 -53.56 30.66 20.43
N TYR A 174 -53.20 30.09 19.30
CA TYR A 174 -54.06 29.28 18.46
C TYR A 174 -53.60 27.83 18.48
N VAL A 175 -54.52 26.90 18.32
CA VAL A 175 -54.22 25.48 18.11
C VAL A 175 -54.85 25.02 16.81
N TRP A 176 -54.05 24.41 15.95
CA TRP A 176 -54.50 23.63 14.82
C TRP A 176 -54.68 22.19 15.29
N LYS A 177 -55.86 21.63 15.06
CA LYS A 177 -56.18 20.23 15.38
C LYS A 177 -57.19 19.71 14.35
N GLU A 178 -57.00 18.48 13.88
CA GLU A 178 -57.93 17.82 12.93
C GLU A 178 -58.22 18.65 11.66
N GLY A 179 -57.22 19.37 11.15
CA GLY A 179 -57.35 20.15 9.92
C GLY A 179 -58.06 21.50 10.08
N LYS A 180 -58.23 22.01 11.31
CA LYS A 180 -58.78 23.35 11.56
C LYS A 180 -57.98 24.12 12.60
N PHE A 181 -57.76 25.41 12.34
CA PHE A 181 -57.28 26.35 13.36
C PHE A 181 -58.42 26.84 14.27
N SER A 182 -58.18 26.83 15.57
CA SER A 182 -59.06 27.42 16.58
C SER A 182 -58.25 28.28 17.55
N LYS A 183 -58.83 29.38 18.05
CA LYS A 183 -58.19 30.20 19.08
C LYS A 183 -58.29 29.46 20.41
N MET A 184 -57.16 29.19 21.05
CA MET A 184 -57.07 28.53 22.36
C MET A 184 -57.14 29.55 23.49
N LEU A 185 -56.38 30.65 23.38
CA LEU A 185 -56.32 31.74 24.34
C LEU A 185 -56.25 33.10 23.64
N THR A 186 -56.91 34.10 24.20
CA THR A 186 -56.74 35.51 23.84
C THR A 186 -55.47 36.10 24.46
N SER A 187 -55.05 37.28 24.00
CA SER A 187 -53.94 38.03 24.60
C SER A 187 -54.14 38.31 26.10
N ASP A 188 -55.38 38.53 26.54
CA ASP A 188 -55.68 38.83 27.93
C ASP A 188 -55.63 37.56 28.81
N GLU A 189 -56.03 36.41 28.26
CA GLU A 189 -56.01 35.11 28.95
C GLU A 189 -54.60 34.51 29.06
N LEU A 190 -53.65 34.93 28.22
CA LEU A 190 -52.23 34.56 28.31
C LEU A 190 -51.51 35.23 29.49
N LEU A 191 -52.12 36.23 30.14
CA LEU A 191 -51.54 37.04 31.23
C LEU A 191 -50.29 37.85 30.88
N VAL A 192 -49.77 37.70 29.66
CA VAL A 192 -48.62 38.42 29.10
C VAL A 192 -48.91 38.76 27.64
N ALA A 193 -48.20 39.78 27.12
CA ALA A 193 -48.31 40.10 25.70
C ALA A 193 -47.79 38.92 24.85
N PRO A 194 -48.51 38.44 23.83
CA PRO A 194 -48.07 37.29 23.03
C PRO A 194 -46.65 37.46 22.47
N ASN A 195 -46.31 38.65 21.97
CA ASN A 195 -44.97 38.95 21.46
C ASN A 195 -43.83 38.84 22.51
N SER A 196 -44.15 38.74 23.80
CA SER A 196 -43.17 38.50 24.86
C SER A 196 -42.82 37.02 25.02
N ILE A 197 -43.66 36.10 24.53
CA ILE A 197 -43.41 34.66 24.59
C ILE A 197 -42.50 34.28 23.43
N PHE A 198 -41.30 33.80 23.74
CA PHE A 198 -40.31 33.41 22.73
C PHE A 198 -40.15 31.90 22.60
N ASN A 199 -40.59 31.12 23.59
CA ASN A 199 -40.50 29.66 23.58
C ASN A 199 -41.78 29.02 24.16
N LEU A 200 -42.20 27.90 23.57
CA LEU A 200 -43.33 27.08 24.00
C LEU A 200 -42.88 25.61 23.96
N THR A 201 -43.04 24.88 25.05
CA THR A 201 -42.95 23.40 25.08
C THR A 201 -44.24 22.82 25.62
N LYS A 202 -44.50 21.53 25.38
CA LYS A 202 -45.55 20.81 26.11
C LYS A 202 -45.00 19.48 26.62
N THR A 203 -45.49 19.09 27.79
CA THR A 203 -45.05 17.89 28.48
C THR A 203 -45.96 16.71 28.14
N GLN A 204 -45.52 15.49 28.43
CA GLN A 204 -46.31 14.26 28.20
C GLN A 204 -47.69 14.28 28.90
N GLU A 205 -47.84 15.06 29.99
CA GLU A 205 -49.12 15.24 30.69
C GLU A 205 -50.06 16.26 30.02
N GLY A 206 -49.64 16.84 28.88
CA GLY A 206 -50.41 17.81 28.10
C GLY A 206 -50.32 19.25 28.60
N VAL A 207 -49.35 19.57 29.46
CA VAL A 207 -49.13 20.90 30.03
C VAL A 207 -48.25 21.72 29.09
N ILE A 208 -48.72 22.88 28.63
CA ILE A 208 -47.90 23.77 27.80
C ILE A 208 -47.14 24.75 28.69
N TRP A 209 -45.82 24.78 28.58
CA TRP A 209 -44.97 25.77 29.25
C TRP A 209 -44.54 26.86 28.27
N ALA A 210 -44.53 28.10 28.74
CA ALA A 210 -44.10 29.24 27.94
C ALA A 210 -43.05 30.06 28.67
N LEU A 211 -41.99 30.45 27.95
CA LEU A 211 -40.99 31.39 28.45
C LEU A 211 -41.20 32.77 27.86
N THR A 212 -41.03 33.79 28.71
CA THR A 212 -41.17 35.19 28.29
C THR A 212 -39.85 35.95 28.36
N ASN A 213 -39.72 36.99 27.52
CA ASN A 213 -38.57 37.91 27.48
C ASN A 213 -38.32 38.64 28.82
N GLN A 214 -39.25 38.56 29.78
CA GLN A 214 -39.13 39.10 31.14
C GLN A 214 -38.69 38.05 32.17
N SER A 215 -38.17 36.90 31.72
CA SER A 215 -37.70 35.78 32.56
C SER A 215 -38.83 35.20 33.43
N GLU A 216 -39.97 34.97 32.79
CA GLU A 216 -41.16 34.40 33.41
C GLU A 216 -41.44 33.03 32.82
N LEU A 217 -41.77 32.08 33.70
CA LEU A 217 -42.23 30.76 33.35
C LEU A 217 -43.74 30.71 33.53
N LEU A 218 -44.43 30.49 32.42
CA LEU A 218 -45.87 30.30 32.38
C LEU A 218 -46.16 28.82 32.22
N ARG A 219 -47.21 28.37 32.89
CA ARG A 219 -47.80 27.05 32.75
C ARG A 219 -49.22 27.21 32.25
N ILE A 220 -49.55 26.54 31.16
CA ILE A 220 -50.86 26.60 30.51
C ILE A 220 -51.45 25.20 30.59
N THR A 221 -52.54 25.06 31.36
CA THR A 221 -53.27 23.80 31.54
C THR A 221 -54.76 24.06 31.44
N ASN A 222 -55.50 23.23 30.71
CA ASN A 222 -56.97 23.36 30.55
C ASN A 222 -57.42 24.76 30.07
N ASN A 223 -56.67 25.39 29.16
CA ASN A 223 -56.91 26.77 28.70
C ASN A 223 -56.87 27.83 29.81
N GLU A 224 -56.17 27.56 30.92
CA GLU A 224 -55.85 28.56 31.93
C GLU A 224 -54.34 28.77 31.97
N THR A 225 -53.91 30.03 31.95
CA THR A 225 -52.50 30.39 32.09
C THR A 225 -52.21 30.72 33.55
N GLN A 226 -51.18 30.10 34.11
CA GLN A 226 -50.64 30.37 35.43
C GLN A 226 -49.20 30.85 35.32
N LYS A 227 -48.88 31.91 36.05
CA LYS A 227 -47.52 32.42 36.15
C LYS A 227 -46.85 31.81 37.37
N LEU A 228 -46.00 30.81 37.17
CA LEU A 228 -45.42 30.04 38.27
C LEU A 228 -44.14 30.66 38.81
N TYR A 229 -43.33 31.26 37.93
CA TYR A 229 -42.04 31.78 38.34
C TYR A 229 -41.71 33.07 37.57
N ARG A 230 -41.15 34.04 38.29
CA ARG A 230 -40.53 35.24 37.74
C ARG A 230 -39.18 35.41 38.41
N TYR A 231 -38.11 35.22 37.65
CA TYR A 231 -36.77 35.46 38.18
C TYR A 231 -36.58 36.96 38.44
N LYS A 232 -35.98 37.33 39.58
CA LYS A 232 -35.85 38.74 40.03
C LYS A 232 -34.44 39.32 39.93
N GLY A 233 -33.44 38.56 39.50
CA GLY A 233 -32.07 39.06 39.33
C GLY A 233 -31.87 39.79 37.99
N SER A 234 -31.07 40.85 37.99
CA SER A 234 -30.82 41.74 36.83
C SER A 234 -30.04 41.09 35.69
N ASP A 235 -29.33 39.98 35.96
CA ASP A 235 -28.33 39.43 35.05
C ASP A 235 -28.82 38.17 34.31
N PHE A 236 -30.11 37.83 34.42
CA PHE A 236 -30.62 36.49 34.14
C PHE A 236 -31.81 36.53 33.16
N GLN A 237 -31.59 35.99 31.96
CA GLN A 237 -32.62 35.72 30.96
C GLN A 237 -32.75 34.21 30.73
N PHE A 238 -33.99 33.76 30.58
CA PHE A 238 -34.28 32.42 30.07
C PHE A 238 -33.99 32.37 28.57
N TRP A 239 -33.45 31.25 28.10
CA TRP A 239 -33.04 31.09 26.70
C TRP A 239 -33.76 29.96 25.98
N ASP A 240 -34.02 28.88 26.68
CA ASP A 240 -34.59 27.65 26.15
C ASP A 240 -35.10 26.77 27.29
N LEU A 241 -35.98 25.83 26.97
CA LEU A 241 -36.65 24.97 27.92
C LEU A 241 -36.73 23.55 27.37
N LEU A 242 -36.26 22.58 28.16
CA LEU A 242 -36.15 21.17 27.78
C LEU A 242 -36.90 20.29 28.79
N ASP A 243 -37.79 19.44 28.30
CA ASP A 243 -38.44 18.39 29.10
C ASP A 243 -37.59 17.10 29.01
N THR A 244 -37.34 16.45 30.15
CA THR A 244 -36.51 15.24 30.29
C THR A 244 -37.29 14.01 30.75
N GLU A 245 -38.62 14.02 30.58
CA GLU A 245 -39.59 13.01 31.09
C GLU A 245 -39.75 12.96 32.62
N LYS A 246 -38.75 13.43 33.38
CA LYS A 246 -38.79 13.50 34.85
C LYS A 246 -38.87 14.94 35.37
N GLU A 247 -38.21 15.86 34.68
CA GLU A 247 -37.96 17.22 35.15
C GLU A 247 -37.86 18.19 33.97
N LEU A 248 -38.15 19.46 34.24
CA LEU A 248 -38.03 20.57 33.30
C LEU A 248 -36.72 21.33 33.52
N LEU A 249 -35.86 21.33 32.51
CA LEU A 249 -34.62 22.10 32.53
C LEU A 249 -34.84 23.44 31.82
N ILE A 250 -34.65 24.52 32.55
CA ILE A 250 -34.79 25.89 32.04
C ILE A 250 -33.39 26.48 31.93
N SER A 251 -32.95 26.73 30.72
CA SER A 251 -31.63 27.30 30.49
C SER A 251 -31.59 28.78 30.86
N THR A 252 -30.47 29.20 31.42
CA THR A 252 -30.26 30.54 31.96
C THR A 252 -28.96 31.09 31.44
N ARG A 253 -28.66 32.37 31.69
CA ARG A 253 -27.40 32.99 31.26
C ARG A 253 -26.14 32.32 31.87
N ILE A 254 -26.25 31.73 33.06
CA ILE A 254 -25.11 31.20 33.85
C ILE A 254 -25.18 29.70 34.15
N GLY A 255 -26.22 29.00 33.69
CA GLY A 255 -26.42 27.58 33.94
C GLY A 255 -27.83 27.13 33.57
N TYR A 256 -28.48 26.36 34.44
CA TYR A 256 -29.90 25.99 34.34
C TYR A 256 -30.62 26.03 35.67
N LEU A 257 -31.93 26.16 35.58
CA LEU A 257 -32.85 25.75 36.62
C LEU A 257 -33.38 24.36 36.29
N GLN A 258 -33.44 23.48 37.27
CA GLN A 258 -34.15 22.21 37.21
C GLN A 258 -35.46 22.38 37.98
N LEU A 259 -36.57 22.17 37.32
CA LEU A 259 -37.90 22.17 37.91
C LEU A 259 -38.39 20.72 37.99
N ASP A 260 -38.58 20.24 39.21
CA ASP A 260 -39.30 18.99 39.44
C ASP A 260 -40.80 19.28 39.23
N GLU A 261 -41.40 18.61 38.25
CA GLU A 261 -42.80 18.83 37.87
C GLU A 261 -43.80 18.40 38.96
N VAL A 262 -43.41 17.41 39.78
CA VAL A 262 -44.25 16.80 40.81
C VAL A 262 -44.22 17.62 42.10
N SER A 263 -43.02 18.03 42.54
CA SER A 263 -42.86 18.81 43.76
C SER A 263 -43.00 20.32 43.53
N GLY A 264 -42.77 20.79 42.31
CA GLY A 264 -42.72 22.22 41.96
C GLY A 264 -41.48 22.93 42.50
N GLU A 265 -40.50 22.20 43.03
CA GLU A 265 -39.24 22.77 43.50
C GLU A 265 -38.33 23.14 42.32
N ILE A 266 -37.64 24.28 42.45
CA ILE A 266 -36.70 24.79 41.45
C ILE A 266 -35.30 24.79 42.06
N SER A 267 -34.39 24.01 41.47
CA SER A 267 -32.97 23.93 41.82
C SER A 267 -32.11 24.69 40.81
N ASP A 268 -31.17 25.53 41.26
CA ASP A 268 -30.30 26.34 40.41
C ASP A 268 -28.90 25.71 40.30
N TYR A 269 -28.51 25.34 39.08
CA TYR A 269 -27.22 24.71 38.77
C TYR A 269 -26.38 25.67 37.92
N LYS A 270 -25.22 26.07 38.45
CA LYS A 270 -24.28 26.96 37.76
C LYS A 270 -23.19 26.13 37.08
N ILE A 271 -22.84 26.50 35.85
CA ILE A 271 -21.82 25.82 35.05
C ILE A 271 -20.59 26.73 34.96
N GLY A 272 -19.42 26.20 35.33
CA GLY A 272 -18.12 26.88 35.29
C GLY A 272 -17.70 27.55 36.61
N SER A 273 -16.38 27.62 36.84
CA SER A 273 -15.78 28.25 38.03
C SER A 273 -15.04 29.54 37.65
N LYS A 274 -15.55 30.68 38.14
CA LYS A 274 -14.93 32.02 38.15
C LYS A 274 -14.76 32.73 36.78
N GLU A 275 -15.10 34.02 36.83
CA GLU A 275 -14.99 35.07 35.80
C GLU A 275 -16.01 35.01 34.64
N GLN A 276 -17.01 35.88 34.77
CA GLN A 276 -18.16 36.03 33.89
C GLN A 276 -17.76 36.67 32.56
N ASN A 277 -17.88 35.90 31.47
CA ASN A 277 -18.27 36.45 30.18
C ASN A 277 -19.64 35.90 29.81
N TYR A 278 -20.51 36.80 29.39
CA TYR A 278 -21.92 36.54 29.15
C TYR A 278 -22.12 36.06 27.71
N PHE A 279 -22.66 34.86 27.49
CA PHE A 279 -22.82 34.27 26.16
C PHE A 279 -24.30 34.14 25.74
N GLU A 280 -24.59 34.45 24.46
CA GLU A 280 -25.95 34.63 23.89
C GLU A 280 -26.54 33.39 23.19
N ASP A 281 -25.79 32.30 22.98
CA ASP A 281 -26.31 31.10 22.31
C ASP A 281 -26.08 29.85 23.17
N LYS A 282 -27.15 29.25 23.72
CA LYS A 282 -27.08 27.93 24.38
C LYS A 282 -27.98 26.93 23.66
N ALA A 283 -27.45 25.75 23.37
CA ALA A 283 -28.21 24.59 22.92
C ALA A 283 -28.03 23.47 23.94
N TRP A 284 -29.12 22.78 24.28
CA TRP A 284 -29.21 21.79 25.35
C TRP A 284 -29.57 20.44 24.78
N LYS A 285 -28.85 19.40 25.22
CA LYS A 285 -29.14 18.02 24.86
C LYS A 285 -28.88 17.13 26.07
N VAL A 286 -29.95 16.53 26.61
CA VAL A 286 -29.88 15.51 27.67
C VAL A 286 -29.91 14.15 27.01
N PHE A 287 -28.88 13.35 27.24
CA PHE A 287 -28.78 12.00 26.69
C PHE A 287 -28.18 11.06 27.74
N ASN A 288 -28.32 9.75 27.54
CA ASN A 288 -27.91 8.66 28.44
C ASN A 288 -26.44 8.70 28.95
N GLU A 289 -25.61 9.63 28.47
CA GLU A 289 -24.18 9.77 28.77
C GLU A 289 -23.83 11.07 29.50
N GLY A 290 -24.82 11.87 29.93
CA GLY A 290 -24.61 13.11 30.67
C GLY A 290 -25.35 14.32 30.09
N LEU A 291 -25.31 15.43 30.81
CA LEU A 291 -25.86 16.72 30.36
C LEU A 291 -24.85 17.44 29.48
N ILE A 292 -25.15 17.56 28.18
CA ILE A 292 -24.33 18.33 27.24
C ILE A 292 -24.84 19.77 27.19
N THR A 293 -23.94 20.71 27.51
CA THR A 293 -24.25 22.14 27.48
C THR A 293 -23.29 22.90 26.59
N LYS A 294 -23.82 23.67 25.63
CA LYS A 294 -23.04 24.69 24.91
C LYS A 294 -23.07 26.02 25.68
N LEU A 295 -21.91 26.61 25.94
CA LEU A 295 -21.77 27.98 26.47
C LEU A 295 -20.83 28.79 25.56
N GLY A 296 -21.38 29.69 24.74
CA GLY A 296 -20.58 30.45 23.79
C GLY A 296 -19.89 29.54 22.78
N ASN A 297 -18.56 29.55 22.77
CA ASN A 297 -17.77 28.67 21.90
C ASN A 297 -17.32 27.38 22.60
N SER A 298 -17.82 27.10 23.80
CA SER A 298 -17.43 25.93 24.60
C SER A 298 -18.54 24.88 24.69
N ILE A 299 -18.16 23.61 24.75
CA ILE A 299 -19.02 22.47 25.07
C ILE A 299 -18.60 21.90 26.42
N PHE A 300 -19.60 21.71 27.28
CA PHE A 300 -19.48 21.06 28.57
C PHE A 300 -20.24 19.74 28.55
N ILE A 301 -19.69 18.72 29.18
CA ILE A 301 -20.37 17.46 29.47
C ILE A 301 -20.30 17.27 30.98
N ASP A 302 -21.46 17.13 31.63
CA ASP A 302 -21.59 17.05 33.10
C ASP A 302 -20.83 18.16 33.85
N SER A 303 -20.88 19.38 33.30
CA SER A 303 -20.21 20.59 33.82
C SER A 303 -18.68 20.65 33.66
N LYS A 304 -18.05 19.63 33.07
CA LYS A 304 -16.63 19.65 32.67
C LYS A 304 -16.51 20.21 31.26
N GLU A 305 -15.66 21.21 31.06
CA GLU A 305 -15.41 21.75 29.71
C GLU A 305 -14.63 20.71 28.90
N VAL A 306 -15.22 20.27 27.78
CA VAL A 306 -14.62 19.26 26.90
C VAL A 306 -14.02 19.91 25.65
N LEU A 307 -14.70 20.89 25.04
CA LEU A 307 -14.24 21.57 23.83
C LEU A 307 -14.35 23.08 23.99
N GLN A 308 -13.31 23.81 23.57
CA GLN A 308 -13.33 25.25 23.33
C GLN A 308 -13.03 25.51 21.84
N ALA A 309 -14.06 25.76 21.04
CA ALA A 309 -13.92 26.08 19.62
C ALA A 309 -13.39 27.52 19.41
N ARG A 310 -12.69 27.77 18.29
CA ARG A 310 -12.17 29.11 17.97
C ARG A 310 -13.23 30.03 17.37
N ALA A 311 -14.30 29.47 16.81
CA ALA A 311 -15.43 30.19 16.23
C ALA A 311 -16.74 29.88 16.98
N ASN A 312 -17.78 30.66 16.71
CA ASN A 312 -19.11 30.40 17.28
C ASN A 312 -19.61 29.03 16.82
N ILE A 313 -20.02 28.21 17.79
CA ILE A 313 -20.67 26.93 17.54
C ILE A 313 -22.06 27.24 17.00
N SER A 314 -22.38 26.82 15.80
CA SER A 314 -23.68 27.09 15.15
C SER A 314 -24.73 26.05 15.52
N PHE A 315 -24.33 24.78 15.64
CA PHE A 315 -25.25 23.66 15.89
C PHE A 315 -24.53 22.49 16.53
N LEU A 316 -25.26 21.65 17.26
CA LEU A 316 -24.73 20.40 17.82
C LEU A 316 -25.74 19.26 17.74
N MET A 317 -25.26 18.05 17.52
CA MET A 317 -26.09 16.85 17.52
C MET A 317 -25.33 15.60 17.95
N ILE A 318 -26.07 14.57 18.32
CA ILE A 318 -25.53 13.24 18.56
C ILE A 318 -26.02 12.35 17.43
N ASP A 319 -25.12 11.56 16.85
CA ASP A 319 -25.50 10.57 15.85
C ASP A 319 -25.97 9.26 16.50
N ARG A 320 -26.40 8.30 15.67
CA ARG A 320 -26.86 6.98 16.10
C ARG A 320 -25.76 6.11 16.73
N GLU A 321 -24.50 6.51 16.58
CA GLU A 321 -23.32 5.77 17.02
C GLU A 321 -22.78 6.34 18.35
N GLY A 322 -23.40 7.40 18.88
CA GLY A 322 -23.04 8.04 20.14
C GLY A 322 -22.02 9.19 19.99
N SER A 323 -21.59 9.52 18.76
CA SER A 323 -20.67 10.64 18.55
C SER A 323 -21.40 11.98 18.64
N ILE A 324 -20.81 12.94 19.34
CA ILE A 324 -21.31 14.31 19.41
C ILE A 324 -20.65 15.14 18.29
N TRP A 325 -21.46 15.61 17.36
CA TRP A 325 -21.06 16.47 16.25
C TRP A 325 -21.34 17.93 16.57
N VAL A 326 -20.36 18.80 16.36
CA VAL A 326 -20.43 20.23 16.66
C VAL A 326 -20.05 21.03 15.41
N ALA A 327 -21.02 21.72 14.83
CA ALA A 327 -20.81 22.63 13.71
C ALA A 327 -20.36 23.99 14.22
N THR A 328 -19.48 24.64 13.46
CA THR A 328 -19.05 26.00 13.75
C THR A 328 -19.19 26.92 12.55
N ASN A 329 -19.29 28.22 12.83
CA ASN A 329 -19.27 29.26 11.80
C ASN A 329 -17.83 29.74 11.55
N GLY A 330 -17.00 28.90 10.93
CA GLY A 330 -15.68 29.27 10.42
C GLY A 330 -14.51 28.43 10.92
N ASP A 331 -14.73 27.49 11.85
CA ASP A 331 -13.70 26.59 12.38
C ASP A 331 -13.95 25.12 11.98
N GLY A 332 -14.89 24.84 11.09
CA GLY A 332 -15.18 23.49 10.59
C GLY A 332 -16.14 22.70 11.47
N LEU A 333 -16.00 21.38 11.42
CA LEU A 333 -16.83 20.40 12.11
C LEU A 333 -16.01 19.68 13.16
N TYR A 334 -16.49 19.62 14.40
CA TYR A 334 -15.90 18.78 15.43
C TYR A 334 -16.73 17.52 15.64
N GLN A 335 -16.05 16.43 15.97
CA GLN A 335 -16.60 15.19 16.47
C GLN A 335 -15.97 14.92 17.83
N ILE A 336 -16.81 14.76 18.85
CA ILE A 336 -16.41 14.42 20.22
C ILE A 336 -16.90 13.00 20.50
N LYS A 337 -15.99 12.15 20.98
CA LYS A 337 -16.30 10.76 21.39
C LYS A 337 -15.73 10.48 22.75
N ARG A 338 -16.32 9.54 23.48
CA ARG A 338 -15.69 9.00 24.68
C ARG A 338 -14.47 8.17 24.30
N GLU A 339 -13.35 8.36 24.99
CA GLU A 339 -12.15 7.54 24.79
C GLU A 339 -12.38 6.12 25.31
N LYS A 340 -12.05 5.13 24.46
CA LYS A 340 -12.07 3.71 24.86
C LYS A 340 -10.68 3.20 25.23
N MET A 341 -9.63 3.90 24.83
CA MET A 341 -8.25 3.65 25.22
C MET A 341 -7.68 4.96 25.75
N ILE A 342 -7.24 4.98 26.99
CA ILE A 342 -6.81 6.22 27.65
C ILE A 342 -5.35 6.05 28.07
N THR A 343 -4.47 6.96 27.64
CA THR A 343 -3.09 6.95 28.11
C THR A 343 -2.92 7.83 29.35
N ILE A 344 -2.33 7.25 30.40
CA ILE A 344 -1.92 7.91 31.63
C ILE A 344 -0.41 8.10 31.54
N GLY A 345 0.00 9.30 31.14
CA GLY A 345 1.39 9.68 30.99
C GLY A 345 1.81 10.76 31.97
N ASN A 346 2.92 11.43 31.64
CA ASN A 346 3.50 12.51 32.44
C ASN A 346 2.57 13.73 32.62
N ASP A 347 1.58 13.89 31.75
CA ASP A 347 0.55 14.92 31.82
C ASP A 347 -0.44 14.72 32.98
N LYS A 348 -0.69 13.46 33.37
CA LYS A 348 -1.61 13.07 34.46
C LYS A 348 -0.87 12.64 35.72
N VAL A 349 0.26 11.95 35.57
CA VAL A 349 1.09 11.44 36.68
C VAL A 349 2.54 11.84 36.43
N GLU A 350 3.08 12.71 37.27
CA GLU A 350 4.44 13.23 37.11
C GLU A 350 5.48 12.10 37.00
N GLY A 351 6.31 12.17 35.96
CA GLY A 351 7.39 11.23 35.70
C GLY A 351 6.96 9.88 35.11
N LEU A 352 5.67 9.66 34.90
CA LEU A 352 5.17 8.40 34.35
C LEU A 352 5.38 8.36 32.84
N SER A 353 6.40 7.64 32.39
CA SER A 353 6.73 7.46 30.97
C SER A 353 7.57 6.19 30.79
N ASN A 354 7.47 5.59 29.60
CA ASN A 354 8.28 4.45 29.18
C ASN A 354 8.25 3.31 30.22
N ILE A 355 7.05 2.74 30.37
CA ILE A 355 6.72 1.74 31.39
C ILE A 355 7.16 0.36 30.93
N TYR A 356 7.70 -0.47 31.82
CA TYR A 356 8.15 -1.83 31.49
C TYR A 356 7.42 -2.93 32.26
N SER A 357 7.16 -2.71 33.55
CA SER A 357 6.55 -3.71 34.44
C SER A 357 5.55 -3.04 35.37
N MET A 358 4.47 -3.76 35.65
CA MET A 358 3.36 -3.32 36.48
C MET A 358 2.90 -4.46 37.38
N TRP A 359 2.41 -4.16 38.57
CA TRP A 359 1.88 -5.15 39.49
C TRP A 359 0.69 -4.58 40.27
N GLU A 360 -0.39 -5.35 40.39
CA GLU A 360 -1.51 -5.00 41.27
C GLU A 360 -1.13 -5.36 42.70
N GLY A 361 -0.85 -4.34 43.50
CA GLY A 361 -0.58 -4.48 44.93
C GLY A 361 -1.84 -4.39 45.78
N VAL A 362 -1.72 -4.64 47.08
CA VAL A 362 -2.85 -4.53 48.03
C VAL A 362 -3.39 -3.09 48.13
N ASP A 363 -2.53 -2.09 47.89
CA ASP A 363 -2.85 -0.66 48.00
C ASP A 363 -2.51 0.07 46.68
N GLY A 364 -3.06 -0.43 45.57
CA GLY A 364 -2.95 0.18 44.24
C GLY A 364 -1.92 -0.47 43.33
N ILE A 365 -1.67 0.17 42.19
CA ILE A 365 -0.83 -0.37 41.10
C ILE A 365 0.60 0.12 41.26
N TRP A 366 1.53 -0.82 41.39
CA TRP A 366 2.96 -0.56 41.31
C TRP A 366 3.43 -0.59 39.86
N THR A 367 4.29 0.33 39.46
CA THR A 367 4.81 0.40 38.10
C THR A 367 6.20 1.00 38.07
N THR A 368 6.96 0.67 37.02
CA THR A 368 8.28 1.24 36.77
C THR A 368 8.22 2.33 35.71
N SER A 369 9.06 3.35 35.84
CA SER A 369 9.27 4.40 34.83
C SER A 369 10.74 4.43 34.42
N PHE A 370 11.01 4.58 33.13
CA PHE A 370 12.40 4.64 32.62
C PHE A 370 13.18 5.84 33.17
N ASN A 371 12.49 6.97 33.36
CA ASN A 371 13.13 8.24 33.70
C ASN A 371 12.99 8.62 35.17
N GLN A 372 11.99 8.07 35.88
CA GLN A 372 11.64 8.50 37.24
C GLN A 372 11.38 7.36 38.22
N GLY A 373 12.13 6.25 38.09
CA GLY A 373 12.17 5.21 39.11
C GLY A 373 10.88 4.41 39.24
N LEU A 374 10.28 4.42 40.44
CA LEU A 374 9.13 3.60 40.80
C LEU A 374 7.93 4.46 41.15
N HIS A 375 6.75 4.03 40.73
CA HIS A 375 5.47 4.69 40.99
C HIS A 375 4.49 3.72 41.64
N GLN A 376 3.62 4.26 42.50
CA GLN A 376 2.45 3.58 43.05
C GLN A 376 1.23 4.47 42.79
N ILE A 377 0.29 3.97 41.99
CA ILE A 377 -0.95 4.67 41.63
C ILE A 377 -2.08 4.07 42.45
N ARG A 378 -2.74 4.90 43.27
CA ARG A 378 -3.92 4.56 44.08
C ARG A 378 -5.16 5.21 43.49
N GLU A 379 -6.30 4.92 44.10
CA GLU A 379 -7.59 5.42 43.65
C GLU A 379 -7.64 6.95 43.49
N ASN A 380 -7.17 7.66 44.52
CA ASN A 380 -7.26 9.13 44.63
C ASN A 380 -5.90 9.83 44.77
N SER A 381 -4.79 9.13 44.56
CA SER A 381 -3.45 9.70 44.67
C SER A 381 -2.41 8.84 43.99
N TYR A 382 -1.24 9.40 43.73
CA TYR A 382 -0.06 8.62 43.37
C TYR A 382 1.14 9.01 44.24
N GLN A 383 2.09 8.10 44.32
CA GLN A 383 3.41 8.32 44.92
C GLN A 383 4.50 7.83 43.97
N PHE A 384 5.66 8.48 44.03
CA PHE A 384 6.80 8.07 43.22
C PHE A 384 8.13 8.25 43.95
N TRP A 385 9.08 7.38 43.62
CA TRP A 385 10.39 7.26 44.24
C TRP A 385 11.48 7.31 43.18
N THR A 386 12.35 8.32 43.30
CA THR A 386 13.49 8.59 42.41
C THR A 386 14.79 8.64 43.22
N GLN A 387 15.93 8.73 42.54
CA GLN A 387 17.22 8.95 43.21
C GLN A 387 17.24 10.19 44.11
N SER A 388 16.48 11.24 43.77
CA SER A 388 16.49 12.49 44.52
C SER A 388 15.63 12.46 45.79
N ASN A 389 14.65 11.56 45.90
CA ASN A 389 13.65 11.59 46.98
C ASN A 389 13.52 10.29 47.79
N SER A 390 14.25 9.22 47.47
CA SER A 390 13.96 7.88 48.04
C SER A 390 15.18 7.05 48.46
N GLY A 391 16.41 7.51 48.19
CA GLY A 391 17.64 6.76 48.48
C GLY A 391 17.93 5.63 47.49
N LEU A 392 17.09 5.45 46.47
CA LEU A 392 17.40 4.63 45.30
C LEU A 392 18.68 5.15 44.64
N THR A 393 19.57 4.25 44.22
CA THR A 393 20.75 4.62 43.42
C THR A 393 20.53 4.41 41.93
N GLU A 394 19.35 3.93 41.53
CA GLU A 394 19.00 3.61 40.15
C GLU A 394 17.82 4.51 39.70
N ILE A 395 17.85 4.91 38.42
CA ILE A 395 16.79 5.73 37.80
C ILE A 395 15.70 4.90 37.13
N PHE A 396 15.99 3.62 36.86
CA PHE A 396 15.18 2.74 36.03
C PHE A 396 15.05 1.36 36.67
N PHE A 397 13.84 0.80 36.63
CA PHE A 397 13.50 -0.52 37.11
C PHE A 397 12.84 -1.35 36.00
N ARG A 398 13.26 -2.61 35.86
CA ARG A 398 12.75 -3.53 34.83
C ARG A 398 11.61 -4.39 35.34
N SER A 399 11.60 -4.69 36.63
CA SER A 399 10.63 -5.57 37.26
C SER A 399 10.14 -4.98 38.58
N VAL A 400 8.86 -5.19 38.86
CA VAL A 400 8.23 -4.93 40.16
C VAL A 400 7.29 -6.08 40.50
N PHE A 401 7.24 -6.45 41.77
CA PHE A 401 6.48 -7.60 42.27
C PHE A 401 6.11 -7.39 43.74
N GLU A 402 4.87 -7.68 44.12
CA GLU A 402 4.44 -7.74 45.52
C GLU A 402 4.08 -9.18 45.87
N ASN A 403 4.67 -9.73 46.94
CA ASN A 403 4.35 -11.09 47.38
C ASN A 403 3.07 -11.14 48.22
N GLU A 404 2.61 -12.35 48.56
CA GLU A 404 1.42 -12.56 49.40
C GLU A 404 1.54 -11.95 50.81
N GLU A 405 2.76 -11.70 51.29
CA GLU A 405 3.03 -11.06 52.57
C GLU A 405 2.95 -9.51 52.50
N GLY A 406 2.71 -8.95 51.31
CA GLY A 406 2.66 -7.50 51.06
C GLY A 406 4.04 -6.85 50.94
N GLU A 407 5.10 -7.64 50.76
CA GLU A 407 6.45 -7.14 50.52
C GLU A 407 6.62 -6.80 49.04
N VAL A 408 6.97 -5.55 48.74
CA VAL A 408 7.19 -5.09 47.36
C VAL A 408 8.68 -5.16 47.03
N TRP A 409 8.99 -5.73 45.89
CA TRP A 409 10.33 -5.95 45.37
C TRP A 409 10.46 -5.28 44.01
N ALA A 410 11.62 -4.67 43.75
CA ALA A 410 11.93 -4.04 42.47
C ALA A 410 13.34 -4.40 42.03
N GLY A 411 13.51 -4.65 40.73
CA GLY A 411 14.78 -5.11 40.16
C GLY A 411 15.26 -4.27 38.98
N ASN A 412 16.55 -3.97 38.98
CA ASN A 412 17.31 -3.60 37.78
C ASN A 412 18.74 -4.13 37.88
N THR A 413 19.73 -3.33 38.25
CA THR A 413 21.09 -3.88 38.50
C THR A 413 21.16 -4.51 39.88
N ASP A 414 20.51 -3.86 40.85
CA ASP A 414 20.36 -4.36 42.20
C ASP A 414 18.91 -4.79 42.46
N LEU A 415 18.76 -5.60 43.52
CA LEU A 415 17.44 -5.99 44.04
C LEU A 415 17.09 -5.08 45.22
N TRP A 416 15.91 -4.49 45.16
CA TRP A 416 15.39 -3.56 46.16
C TRP A 416 14.13 -4.10 46.80
N LYS A 417 14.00 -3.90 48.11
CA LYS A 417 12.82 -4.25 48.89
C LYS A 417 12.20 -2.98 49.47
N PHE A 418 10.89 -2.84 49.35
CA PHE A 418 10.14 -1.77 50.01
C PHE A 418 9.68 -2.24 51.39
N GLU A 419 10.22 -1.62 52.43
CA GLU A 419 9.86 -1.92 53.81
C GLU A 419 9.80 -0.62 54.62
N ASN A 420 8.80 -0.48 55.49
CA ASN A 420 8.66 0.70 56.36
C ASN A 420 8.65 2.05 55.58
N LYS A 421 7.97 2.09 54.42
CA LYS A 421 7.88 3.25 53.52
C LYS A 421 9.22 3.72 52.94
N ARG A 422 10.21 2.83 52.83
CA ARG A 422 11.53 3.13 52.27
C ARG A 422 12.01 1.96 51.40
N TRP A 423 12.79 2.29 50.38
CA TRP A 423 13.50 1.31 49.58
C TRP A 423 14.81 0.95 50.25
N ILE A 424 15.04 -0.35 50.43
CA ILE A 424 16.23 -0.94 51.03
C ILE A 424 16.91 -1.79 49.95
N LYS A 425 18.15 -1.46 49.62
CA LYS A 425 18.97 -2.28 48.74
C LYS A 425 19.32 -3.59 49.46
N ILE A 426 19.09 -4.71 48.79
CA ILE A 426 19.49 -6.02 49.29
C ILE A 426 20.93 -6.27 48.85
N ASP A 427 21.82 -6.43 49.82
CA ASP A 427 23.23 -6.72 49.54
C ASP A 427 23.35 -8.07 48.85
N ASN A 428 23.51 -8.03 47.52
CA ASN A 428 23.70 -9.22 46.72
C ASN A 428 24.72 -8.97 45.60
N ASN A 429 25.98 -9.32 45.85
CA ASN A 429 27.08 -9.23 44.86
C ASN A 429 26.96 -10.25 43.70
N THR A 430 25.84 -10.96 43.63
CA THR A 430 25.71 -12.20 42.84
C THR A 430 25.15 -11.96 41.45
N PHE A 431 24.32 -10.93 41.23
CA PHE A 431 23.67 -10.71 39.94
C PHE A 431 24.59 -9.99 38.95
N ASN A 432 25.18 -8.85 39.34
CA ASN A 432 26.05 -7.99 38.51
C ASN A 432 25.51 -7.68 37.09
N ILE A 433 24.22 -7.88 36.86
CA ILE A 433 23.52 -7.69 35.59
C ILE A 433 22.04 -7.40 35.86
N ARG A 434 21.34 -6.99 34.80
CA ARG A 434 19.93 -6.64 34.77
C ARG A 434 19.00 -7.78 35.22
N ILE A 435 18.13 -7.49 36.18
CA ILE A 435 17.04 -8.31 36.72
C ILE A 435 15.76 -8.00 35.93
N ASP A 436 15.38 -8.92 35.05
CA ASP A 436 14.24 -8.78 34.15
C ASP A 436 12.97 -9.48 34.68
N ALA A 437 13.10 -10.39 35.66
CA ALA A 437 11.97 -11.05 36.30
C ALA A 437 12.17 -11.29 37.80
N ILE A 438 11.10 -11.10 38.58
CA ILE A 438 10.99 -11.46 39.99
C ILE A 438 9.69 -12.23 40.16
N PHE A 439 9.74 -13.40 40.78
CA PHE A 439 8.58 -14.28 40.94
C PHE A 439 8.69 -15.11 42.22
N GLN A 440 7.56 -15.37 42.88
CA GLN A 440 7.46 -16.33 43.98
C GLN A 440 6.44 -17.40 43.61
N ASP A 441 6.84 -18.66 43.70
CA ASP A 441 5.94 -19.79 43.41
C ASP A 441 5.10 -20.19 44.62
N SER A 442 4.11 -21.05 44.38
CA SER A 442 3.18 -21.61 45.38
C SER A 442 3.88 -22.39 46.51
N LYS A 443 5.13 -22.81 46.30
CA LYS A 443 5.98 -23.50 47.29
C LYS A 443 6.85 -22.52 48.09
N ASN A 444 6.59 -21.22 47.98
CA ASN A 444 7.35 -20.13 48.60
C ASN A 444 8.84 -20.08 48.19
N ARG A 445 9.18 -20.62 47.02
CA ARG A 445 10.52 -20.45 46.44
C ARG A 445 10.52 -19.12 45.68
N PHE A 446 11.53 -18.30 45.99
CA PHE A 446 11.69 -16.98 45.40
C PHE A 446 12.72 -17.04 44.27
N TRP A 447 12.31 -16.58 43.10
CA TRP A 447 13.02 -16.68 41.84
C TRP A 447 13.36 -15.29 41.29
N VAL A 448 14.59 -15.14 40.79
CA VAL A 448 15.06 -13.93 40.13
C VAL A 448 15.62 -14.30 38.77
N GLY A 449 14.96 -13.82 37.72
CA GLY A 449 15.39 -13.97 36.33
C GLY A 449 16.30 -12.83 35.90
N THR A 450 17.45 -13.18 35.33
CA THR A 450 18.42 -12.21 34.80
C THR A 450 18.88 -12.62 33.41
N ARG A 451 19.62 -11.73 32.74
CA ARG A 451 20.29 -12.06 31.48
C ARG A 451 21.29 -13.22 31.58
N ASN A 452 21.93 -13.42 32.74
CA ASN A 452 22.98 -14.43 32.91
C ASN A 452 22.50 -15.70 33.61
N GLY A 453 21.22 -15.82 33.93
CA GLY A 453 20.77 -16.93 34.74
C GLY A 453 19.41 -16.73 35.41
N LEU A 454 18.73 -17.84 35.67
CA LEU A 454 17.72 -17.95 36.72
C LEU A 454 18.41 -18.16 38.07
N PHE A 455 18.01 -17.41 39.08
CA PHE A 455 18.53 -17.51 40.44
C PHE A 455 17.42 -17.90 41.41
N LYS A 456 17.76 -18.74 42.39
CA LYS A 456 16.87 -19.19 43.46
C LYS A 456 17.36 -18.62 44.78
N ARG A 457 16.44 -18.18 45.63
CA ARG A 457 16.78 -17.71 46.98
C ARG A 457 17.09 -18.89 47.89
N GLU A 458 18.27 -18.84 48.52
CA GLU A 458 18.74 -19.77 49.54
C GLU A 458 19.04 -18.99 50.83
N GLY A 459 18.12 -19.05 51.80
CA GLY A 459 18.18 -18.23 53.01
C GLY A 459 18.06 -16.74 52.69
N ASN A 460 19.13 -15.98 52.96
CA ASN A 460 19.22 -14.54 52.68
C ASN A 460 20.02 -14.19 51.42
N SER A 461 20.54 -15.20 50.71
CA SER A 461 21.33 -15.02 49.49
C SER A 461 20.62 -15.63 48.28
N PHE A 462 21.09 -15.29 47.07
CA PHE A 462 20.62 -15.90 45.83
C PHE A 462 21.76 -16.68 45.19
N SER A 463 21.47 -17.88 44.69
CA SER A 463 22.42 -18.71 43.96
C SER A 463 21.89 -19.03 42.55
N PRO A 464 22.78 -19.15 41.54
CA PRO A 464 22.36 -19.57 40.20
C PRO A 464 21.70 -20.95 40.26
N PHE A 465 20.52 -21.08 39.67
CA PHE A 465 19.82 -22.36 39.56
C PHE A 465 20.43 -23.19 38.43
N LYS A 466 20.66 -24.47 38.73
CA LYS A 466 21.01 -25.50 37.75
C LYS A 466 20.16 -26.73 38.01
N ASP A 467 19.74 -27.40 36.95
CA ASP A 467 18.99 -28.64 37.03
C ASP A 467 19.87 -29.80 37.52
N VAL A 468 19.27 -30.98 37.71
CA VAL A 468 19.98 -32.20 38.14
C VAL A 468 21.10 -32.66 37.19
N ASN A 469 21.09 -32.21 35.93
CA ASN A 469 22.10 -32.51 34.91
C ASN A 469 23.15 -31.39 34.77
N GLY A 470 22.98 -30.28 35.51
CA GLY A 470 23.85 -29.11 35.45
C GLY A 470 23.49 -28.09 34.37
N GLU A 471 22.34 -28.25 33.70
CA GLU A 471 21.80 -27.29 32.74
C GLU A 471 21.27 -26.03 33.44
N SER A 472 21.38 -24.88 32.77
CA SER A 472 20.95 -23.58 33.30
C SER A 472 20.08 -22.84 32.29
N ILE A 473 19.18 -21.99 32.80
CA ILE A 473 18.36 -21.08 32.01
C ILE A 473 19.03 -19.72 31.99
N GLU A 474 19.25 -19.16 30.81
CA GLU A 474 19.84 -17.84 30.57
C GLU A 474 18.82 -16.90 29.94
N SER A 475 19.08 -15.59 29.95
CA SER A 475 18.23 -14.57 29.31
C SER A 475 16.75 -14.63 29.71
N VAL A 476 16.48 -14.80 31.00
CA VAL A 476 15.12 -14.95 31.55
C VAL A 476 14.36 -13.62 31.49
N VAL A 477 13.14 -13.65 30.93
CA VAL A 477 12.28 -12.45 30.82
C VAL A 477 10.91 -12.59 31.47
N SER A 478 10.35 -13.80 31.55
CA SER A 478 9.06 -14.06 32.20
C SER A 478 9.10 -15.42 32.89
N ILE A 479 8.48 -15.52 34.06
CA ILE A 479 8.39 -16.73 34.88
C ILE A 479 6.94 -16.87 35.31
N LYS A 480 6.29 -18.01 35.06
CA LYS A 480 4.92 -18.28 35.51
C LYS A 480 4.82 -19.72 36.01
N GLU A 481 3.91 -19.95 36.95
CA GLU A 481 3.57 -21.27 37.46
C GLU A 481 2.22 -21.69 36.89
N GLN A 482 2.10 -22.96 36.46
CA GLN A 482 0.84 -23.58 36.06
C GLN A 482 0.14 -24.18 37.30
N ASP A 483 -1.18 -24.40 37.23
CA ASP A 483 -1.99 -24.92 38.35
C ASP A 483 -1.49 -26.24 38.98
N ASN A 484 -0.72 -27.03 38.22
CA ASN A 484 -0.11 -28.27 38.68
C ASN A 484 1.23 -28.07 39.43
N GLY A 485 1.71 -26.84 39.59
CA GLY A 485 2.98 -26.49 40.23
C GLY A 485 4.21 -26.50 39.32
N GLU A 486 4.03 -26.69 38.01
CA GLU A 486 5.11 -26.63 37.02
C GLU A 486 5.50 -25.17 36.76
N ILE A 487 6.81 -24.86 36.81
CA ILE A 487 7.32 -23.53 36.47
C ILE A 487 7.73 -23.51 35.01
N VAL A 488 7.24 -22.51 34.28
CA VAL A 488 7.65 -22.25 32.90
C VAL A 488 8.33 -20.90 32.83
N VAL A 489 9.40 -20.83 32.05
CA VAL A 489 10.28 -19.67 31.94
C VAL A 489 10.44 -19.30 30.48
N ALA A 490 10.13 -18.06 30.14
CA ALA A 490 10.41 -17.48 28.84
C ALA A 490 11.84 -16.91 28.81
N THR A 491 12.52 -17.16 27.70
CA THR A 491 13.89 -16.70 27.49
C THR A 491 14.05 -15.97 26.16
N LEU A 492 15.01 -15.06 26.11
CA LEU A 492 15.49 -14.49 24.85
C LEU A 492 16.66 -15.31 24.32
N GLY A 493 16.37 -16.43 23.67
CA GLY A 493 17.36 -17.22 22.93
C GLY A 493 17.32 -18.73 23.17
N GLN A 494 16.74 -19.20 24.29
CA GLN A 494 16.62 -20.63 24.61
C GLN A 494 15.18 -21.16 24.47
N GLY A 495 14.25 -20.35 23.93
CA GLY A 495 12.84 -20.73 23.82
C GLY A 495 12.13 -20.70 25.18
N LEU A 496 11.29 -21.70 25.43
CA LEU A 496 10.64 -21.91 26.72
C LEU A 496 11.36 -23.00 27.51
N ALA A 497 11.71 -22.72 28.77
CA ALA A 497 12.22 -23.71 29.70
C ALA A 497 11.12 -24.12 30.68
N ARG A 498 10.89 -25.42 30.81
CA ARG A 498 9.92 -26.02 31.73
C ARG A 498 10.66 -26.71 32.86
N LEU A 499 10.21 -26.48 34.09
CA LEU A 499 10.77 -27.02 35.31
C LEU A 499 9.68 -27.77 36.08
N GLY A 500 9.75 -29.10 36.01
CA GLY A 500 8.85 -30.00 36.74
C GLY A 500 9.22 -30.15 38.22
N ASP A 501 8.43 -30.96 38.93
CA ASP A 501 8.66 -31.30 40.34
C ASP A 501 9.98 -32.05 40.60
N ASP A 502 10.51 -32.73 39.58
CA ASP A 502 11.80 -33.44 39.62
C ASP A 502 13.01 -32.51 39.49
N GLU A 503 12.78 -31.19 39.43
CA GLU A 503 13.77 -30.14 39.17
C GLU A 503 14.59 -30.38 37.89
N LYS A 504 14.02 -31.11 36.91
CA LYS A 504 14.63 -31.33 35.59
C LYS A 504 14.15 -30.29 34.60
N LEU A 505 15.06 -29.78 33.77
CA LEU A 505 14.72 -28.83 32.71
C LEU A 505 14.33 -29.55 31.42
N GLN A 506 13.31 -29.00 30.76
CA GLN A 506 12.93 -29.35 29.39
C GLN A 506 12.74 -28.08 28.58
N PHE A 507 13.40 -28.00 27.42
CA PHE A 507 13.31 -26.85 26.54
C PHE A 507 12.35 -27.13 25.38
N ILE A 508 11.56 -26.11 25.03
CA ILE A 508 10.78 -26.07 23.79
C ILE A 508 11.39 -24.98 22.94
N THR A 509 11.96 -25.37 21.81
CA THR A 509 12.71 -24.49 20.91
C THR A 509 12.18 -24.54 19.48
N THR A 510 12.86 -23.87 18.57
CA THR A 510 12.67 -23.99 17.13
C THR A 510 12.77 -25.43 16.62
N ASP A 511 13.59 -26.28 17.26
CA ASP A 511 13.71 -27.70 16.90
C ASP A 511 12.43 -28.48 17.21
N ASN A 512 11.62 -27.95 18.12
CA ASN A 512 10.32 -28.49 18.49
C ASN A 512 9.16 -27.87 17.69
N GLY A 513 9.44 -26.95 16.76
CA GLY A 513 8.44 -26.32 15.89
C GLY A 513 8.01 -24.91 16.27
N LEU A 514 8.58 -24.31 17.33
CA LEU A 514 8.42 -22.85 17.53
C LEU A 514 9.02 -22.10 16.34
N ASN A 515 8.43 -20.98 15.94
CA ASN A 515 9.03 -20.17 14.88
C ASN A 515 10.24 -19.35 15.35
N SER A 516 10.35 -19.07 16.65
CA SER A 516 11.44 -18.30 17.28
C SER A 516 11.77 -18.82 18.68
N ASN A 517 13.03 -18.65 19.08
CA ASN A 517 13.51 -18.88 20.46
C ASN A 517 13.54 -17.59 21.30
N LEU A 518 13.15 -16.44 20.72
CA LEU A 518 13.06 -15.16 21.41
C LEU A 518 11.66 -14.97 21.99
N ILE A 519 11.43 -15.52 23.18
CA ILE A 519 10.10 -15.55 23.79
C ILE A 519 9.96 -14.40 24.79
N ARG A 520 8.94 -13.55 24.62
CA ARG A 520 8.67 -12.42 25.52
C ARG A 520 7.66 -12.74 26.61
N ASP A 521 6.62 -13.50 26.27
CA ASP A 521 5.61 -13.94 27.24
C ASP A 521 4.89 -15.21 26.76
N PHE A 522 4.07 -15.79 27.62
CA PHE A 522 3.25 -16.94 27.30
C PHE A 522 2.03 -17.00 28.21
N HIS A 523 0.96 -17.68 27.79
CA HIS A 523 -0.28 -17.80 28.55
C HIS A 523 -0.86 -19.22 28.42
N PHE A 524 -1.23 -19.82 29.55
CA PHE A 524 -1.90 -21.12 29.59
C PHE A 524 -3.41 -20.90 29.39
N THR A 525 -3.99 -21.54 28.38
CA THR A 525 -5.46 -21.57 28.19
C THR A 525 -6.07 -22.82 28.80
N SER A 526 -5.28 -23.88 28.92
CA SER A 526 -5.61 -25.11 29.63
C SER A 526 -4.32 -25.81 30.06
N GLU A 527 -4.42 -26.95 30.74
CA GLU A 527 -3.24 -27.79 31.04
C GLU A 527 -2.49 -28.23 29.77
N ASP A 528 -3.22 -28.40 28.67
CA ASP A 528 -2.71 -28.98 27.42
C ASP A 528 -2.38 -27.94 26.35
N THR A 529 -2.79 -26.67 26.52
CA THR A 529 -2.63 -25.63 25.49
C THR A 529 -1.99 -24.37 26.05
N LEU A 530 -0.90 -23.96 25.39
CA LEU A 530 -0.10 -22.80 25.73
C LEU A 530 0.03 -21.87 24.52
N TRP A 531 -0.24 -20.58 24.70
CA TRP A 531 0.08 -19.55 23.73
C TRP A 531 1.41 -18.91 24.07
N VAL A 532 2.25 -18.72 23.05
CA VAL A 532 3.61 -18.23 23.20
C VAL A 532 3.79 -16.98 22.33
N VAL A 533 4.28 -15.92 22.96
CA VAL A 533 4.47 -14.60 22.38
C VAL A 533 5.96 -14.41 22.08
N THR A 534 6.29 -14.13 20.82
CA THR A 534 7.69 -13.97 20.40
C THR A 534 8.06 -12.50 20.16
N GLU A 535 9.35 -12.20 20.27
CA GLU A 535 9.90 -10.86 20.03
C GLU A 535 9.89 -10.48 18.55
N ASP A 536 9.93 -11.45 17.64
CA ASP A 536 10.25 -11.22 16.23
C ASP A 536 9.36 -11.95 15.23
N LYS A 537 8.58 -12.96 15.64
CA LYS A 537 7.82 -13.82 14.71
C LYS A 537 6.37 -14.10 15.14
N GLY A 538 5.74 -13.22 15.90
CA GLY A 538 4.32 -13.33 16.22
C GLY A 538 4.02 -14.38 17.30
N LEU A 539 2.95 -15.16 17.11
CA LEU A 539 2.41 -16.10 18.10
C LEU A 539 2.70 -17.56 17.75
N ASN A 540 2.80 -18.41 18.76
CA ASN A 540 2.71 -19.86 18.61
C ASN A 540 1.64 -20.45 19.53
N ARG A 541 0.81 -21.35 19.00
CA ARG A 541 -0.03 -22.24 19.80
C ARG A 541 0.71 -23.56 19.98
N VAL A 542 1.04 -23.89 21.23
CA VAL A 542 1.71 -25.11 21.63
C VAL A 542 0.69 -26.03 22.29
N ILE A 543 0.52 -27.23 21.75
CA ILE A 543 -0.43 -28.24 22.24
C ILE A 543 0.32 -29.46 22.71
N TYR A 544 0.00 -29.94 23.91
CA TYR A 544 0.49 -31.17 24.49
C TYR A 544 -0.55 -32.30 24.34
N ASN A 545 -0.07 -33.53 24.31
CA ASN A 545 -0.93 -34.70 24.41
C ASN A 545 -1.26 -35.00 25.89
N VAL A 546 -2.13 -35.99 26.14
CA VAL A 546 -2.53 -36.43 27.49
C VAL A 546 -1.34 -36.90 28.35
N ASN A 547 -0.23 -37.33 27.73
CA ASN A 547 1.00 -37.72 28.41
C ASN A 547 1.98 -36.54 28.62
N ARG A 548 1.56 -35.32 28.26
CA ARG A 548 2.35 -34.08 28.28
C ARG A 548 3.55 -34.04 27.33
N ASP A 549 3.60 -34.92 26.33
CA ASP A 549 4.54 -34.75 25.22
C ASP A 549 4.02 -33.70 24.25
N LEU A 550 4.93 -32.99 23.61
CA LEU A 550 4.59 -32.01 22.58
C LEU A 550 3.88 -32.69 21.41
N SER A 551 2.66 -32.25 21.12
CA SER A 551 1.82 -32.80 20.04
C SER A 551 1.89 -31.94 18.79
N GLN A 552 1.63 -30.64 18.91
CA GLN A 552 1.56 -29.72 17.76
C GLN A 552 2.04 -28.32 18.16
N VAL A 553 2.70 -27.65 17.23
CA VAL A 553 3.00 -26.22 17.30
C VAL A 553 2.48 -25.57 16.02
N HIS A 554 1.70 -24.51 16.16
CA HIS A 554 1.22 -23.71 15.03
C HIS A 554 1.60 -22.25 15.22
N SER A 555 2.20 -21.66 14.20
CA SER A 555 2.68 -20.29 14.22
C SER A 555 1.71 -19.37 13.49
N ILE A 556 1.54 -18.16 14.01
CA ILE A 556 0.69 -17.12 13.44
C ILE A 556 1.54 -15.85 13.35
N THR A 557 1.57 -15.26 12.16
CA THR A 557 2.41 -14.11 11.78
C THR A 557 1.58 -13.01 11.14
N VAL A 558 2.24 -11.93 10.71
CA VAL A 558 1.60 -10.88 9.89
C VAL A 558 1.00 -11.41 8.58
N ASN A 559 1.54 -12.49 8.02
CA ASN A 559 0.99 -13.10 6.81
C ASN A 559 -0.35 -13.80 7.06
N ASP A 560 -0.65 -14.10 8.33
CA ASP A 560 -1.88 -14.76 8.78
C ASP A 560 -2.97 -13.76 9.21
N GLY A 561 -2.64 -12.46 9.30
CA GLY A 561 -3.55 -11.39 9.70
C GLY A 561 -3.16 -10.64 10.97
N LEU A 562 -2.04 -10.97 11.63
CA LEU A 562 -1.50 -10.13 12.70
C LEU A 562 -0.99 -8.79 12.13
N VAL A 563 -0.97 -7.76 12.96
CA VAL A 563 -0.52 -6.41 12.53
C VAL A 563 0.97 -6.19 12.78
N ASP A 564 1.53 -6.92 13.75
CA ASP A 564 2.96 -6.94 14.04
C ASP A 564 3.40 -8.36 14.41
N ASN A 565 4.67 -8.66 14.13
CA ASN A 565 5.33 -9.87 14.62
C ASN A 565 6.06 -9.62 15.94
N SER A 566 6.34 -8.36 16.29
CA SER A 566 7.00 -8.03 17.56
C SER A 566 5.98 -7.82 18.66
N LEU A 567 5.73 -8.88 19.43
CA LEU A 567 4.67 -8.92 20.43
C LEU A 567 5.27 -8.86 21.83
N HIS A 568 4.62 -8.19 22.79
CA HIS A 568 5.22 -8.05 24.13
C HIS A 568 4.46 -8.76 25.25
N ARG A 569 3.14 -8.61 25.32
CA ARG A 569 2.29 -9.15 26.39
C ARG A 569 1.06 -9.80 25.78
N PHE A 570 0.60 -10.89 26.39
CA PHE A 570 -0.65 -11.56 26.03
C PHE A 570 -1.53 -11.69 27.27
N ILE A 571 -2.76 -11.19 27.17
CA ILE A 571 -3.75 -11.17 28.25
C ILE A 571 -5.07 -11.69 27.69
N ILE A 572 -5.77 -12.55 28.43
CA ILE A 572 -7.15 -12.95 28.11
C ILE A 572 -8.07 -12.31 29.13
N ASP A 573 -9.14 -11.67 28.67
CA ASP A 573 -10.18 -11.12 29.54
C ASP A 573 -11.33 -12.11 29.81
N ASP A 574 -12.18 -11.77 30.77
CA ASP A 574 -13.34 -12.60 31.17
C ASP A 574 -14.41 -12.71 30.07
N LEU A 575 -14.31 -11.93 28.99
CA LEU A 575 -15.21 -11.96 27.84
C LEU A 575 -14.69 -12.88 26.72
N GLY A 576 -13.52 -13.50 26.90
CA GLY A 576 -12.88 -14.38 25.93
C GLY A 576 -12.17 -13.65 24.78
N TYR A 577 -11.77 -12.39 25.01
CA TYR A 577 -10.88 -11.67 24.10
C TYR A 577 -9.45 -11.70 24.60
N ILE A 578 -8.56 -11.97 23.65
CA ILE A 578 -7.12 -11.89 23.79
C ILE A 578 -6.70 -10.48 23.43
N TRP A 579 -5.85 -9.88 24.26
CA TRP A 579 -5.24 -8.58 24.06
C TRP A 579 -3.73 -8.70 24.01
N ILE A 580 -3.13 -8.10 22.98
CA ILE A 580 -1.70 -8.21 22.71
C ILE A 580 -1.14 -6.84 22.37
N ASN A 581 -0.19 -6.35 23.15
CA ASN A 581 0.52 -5.12 22.80
C ASN A 581 1.74 -5.41 21.92
N SER A 582 2.06 -4.46 21.04
CA SER A 582 3.12 -4.55 20.04
C SER A 582 3.74 -3.17 19.77
N ASN A 583 4.70 -3.10 18.86
CA ASN A 583 5.25 -1.81 18.40
C ASN A 583 4.29 -1.07 17.45
N LYS A 584 3.19 -1.70 17.02
CA LYS A 584 2.16 -1.13 16.13
C LYS A 584 0.78 -1.03 16.79
N GLY A 585 0.75 -0.79 18.10
CA GLY A 585 -0.47 -0.65 18.88
C GLY A 585 -0.88 -1.93 19.62
N ILE A 586 -2.14 -1.94 20.07
CA ILE A 586 -2.71 -3.04 20.86
C ILE A 586 -3.71 -3.79 19.99
N MET A 587 -3.48 -5.08 19.79
CA MET A 587 -4.38 -5.98 19.09
C MET A 587 -5.37 -6.60 20.06
N ARG A 588 -6.61 -6.80 19.59
CA ARG A 588 -7.66 -7.56 20.27
C ARG A 588 -8.23 -8.61 19.33
N ILE A 589 -8.27 -9.86 19.80
CA ILE A 589 -8.65 -11.03 19.01
C ILE A 589 -9.60 -11.87 19.86
N GLN A 590 -10.73 -12.32 19.32
CA GLN A 590 -11.57 -13.27 20.04
C GLN A 590 -10.86 -14.64 20.10
N GLU A 591 -10.72 -15.23 21.30
CA GLU A 591 -10.00 -16.51 21.48
C GLU A 591 -10.56 -17.62 20.58
N LYS A 592 -11.88 -17.68 20.45
CA LYS A 592 -12.56 -18.62 19.56
C LYS A 592 -12.17 -18.42 18.09
N ASN A 593 -12.05 -17.18 17.62
CA ASN A 593 -11.67 -16.88 16.24
C ASN A 593 -10.21 -17.28 15.98
N LEU A 594 -9.33 -17.00 16.94
CA LEU A 594 -7.93 -17.40 16.88
C LEU A 594 -7.78 -18.93 16.78
N ASN A 595 -8.48 -19.67 17.63
CA ASN A 595 -8.47 -21.13 17.58
C ASN A 595 -9.07 -21.69 16.29
N ASN A 596 -10.20 -21.14 15.82
CA ASN A 596 -10.82 -21.57 14.56
C ASN A 596 -9.89 -21.37 13.35
N TYR A 597 -9.14 -20.26 13.31
CA TYR A 597 -8.15 -20.02 12.26
C TYR A 597 -7.06 -21.10 12.28
N VAL A 598 -6.45 -21.32 13.45
CA VAL A 598 -5.37 -22.30 13.61
C VAL A 598 -5.82 -23.74 13.29
N ASP A 599 -7.05 -24.09 13.66
CA ASP A 599 -7.63 -25.40 13.39
C ASP A 599 -8.03 -25.60 11.92
N GLY A 600 -7.90 -24.56 11.07
CA GLY A 600 -8.33 -24.58 9.67
C GLY A 600 -9.85 -24.50 9.49
N ASN A 601 -10.60 -24.14 10.54
CA ASN A 601 -12.05 -23.94 10.51
C ASN A 601 -12.44 -22.54 9.99
N SER A 602 -11.49 -21.61 9.91
CA SER A 602 -11.66 -20.28 9.33
C SER A 602 -10.50 -19.98 8.38
N ALA A 603 -10.80 -19.44 7.19
CA ALA A 603 -9.78 -19.00 6.24
C ALA A 603 -9.09 -17.68 6.63
N TYR A 604 -9.69 -16.93 7.56
CA TYR A 604 -9.22 -15.60 7.95
C TYR A 604 -9.16 -15.46 9.47
N LEU A 605 -8.19 -14.68 9.94
CA LEU A 605 -8.05 -14.25 11.32
C LEU A 605 -8.53 -12.80 11.47
N TRP A 606 -9.56 -12.60 12.30
CA TRP A 606 -10.12 -11.28 12.58
C TRP A 606 -9.38 -10.61 13.74
N VAL A 607 -8.72 -9.47 13.48
CA VAL A 607 -7.90 -8.74 14.46
C VAL A 607 -8.36 -7.29 14.50
N SER A 608 -8.78 -6.82 15.68
CA SER A 608 -9.01 -5.39 15.95
C SER A 608 -7.71 -4.75 16.44
N VAL A 609 -7.40 -3.53 16.01
CA VAL A 609 -6.17 -2.82 16.43
C VAL A 609 -6.50 -1.44 16.96
N PHE A 610 -5.94 -1.13 18.12
CA PHE A 610 -6.02 0.18 18.74
C PHE A 610 -4.70 0.93 18.56
N THR A 611 -4.82 2.17 18.08
CA THR A 611 -3.72 3.07 17.69
C THR A 611 -3.95 4.47 18.27
N GLU A 612 -3.19 5.48 17.84
CA GLU A 612 -3.39 6.88 18.23
C GLU A 612 -4.81 7.40 17.91
N GLU A 613 -5.44 6.91 16.84
CA GLU A 613 -6.83 7.26 16.50
C GLU A 613 -7.85 6.84 17.58
N HIS A 614 -7.46 5.88 18.43
CA HIS A 614 -8.32 5.30 19.46
C HIS A 614 -8.01 5.85 20.87
N GLY A 615 -7.05 6.78 20.99
CA GLY A 615 -6.68 7.44 22.26
C GLY A 615 -5.31 7.05 22.83
N LEU A 616 -4.50 6.28 22.08
CA LEU A 616 -3.10 6.08 22.44
C LEU A 616 -2.31 7.38 22.23
N MET A 617 -1.46 7.78 23.18
CA MET A 617 -0.54 8.92 22.97
C MET A 617 0.69 8.53 22.14
N ASN A 618 1.00 7.24 22.06
CA ASN A 618 2.06 6.66 21.25
C ASN A 618 1.65 5.25 20.85
N ILE A 619 1.82 4.87 19.59
CA ILE A 619 1.53 3.52 19.09
C ILE A 619 2.47 2.44 19.63
N GLU A 620 3.70 2.79 19.99
CA GLU A 620 4.72 1.83 20.39
C GLU A 620 4.46 1.37 21.84
N GLY A 621 3.99 0.12 21.95
CA GLY A 621 3.91 -0.58 23.21
C GLY A 621 5.30 -0.82 23.80
N ASN A 622 5.33 -1.09 25.10
CA ASN A 622 6.54 -1.56 25.77
C ASN A 622 6.32 -2.96 26.36
N GLY A 623 7.37 -3.53 26.92
CA GLY A 623 7.28 -4.79 27.66
C GLY A 623 8.50 -5.66 27.44
N GLY A 624 8.33 -6.97 27.54
CA GLY A 624 9.43 -7.94 27.47
C GLY A 624 10.16 -8.15 28.80
N SER A 625 9.50 -7.84 29.91
CA SER A 625 9.89 -8.19 31.27
C SER A 625 8.63 -8.67 32.01
N ILE A 626 8.78 -9.42 33.09
CA ILE A 626 7.63 -10.03 33.76
C ILE A 626 6.62 -8.95 34.20
N ASN A 627 5.34 -9.27 34.03
CA ASN A 627 4.18 -8.41 34.32
C ASN A 627 4.10 -7.12 33.47
N ALA A 628 4.48 -7.20 32.19
CA ALA A 628 4.30 -6.14 31.20
C ALA A 628 2.83 -5.88 30.82
N GLY A 629 1.94 -5.69 31.79
CA GLY A 629 0.50 -5.46 31.64
C GLY A 629 -0.34 -6.47 32.43
N LEU A 630 -1.51 -6.06 32.89
CA LEU A 630 -2.38 -6.86 33.77
C LEU A 630 -3.87 -6.48 33.62
N ILE A 631 -4.74 -7.41 34.00
CA ILE A 631 -6.14 -7.15 34.35
C ILE A 631 -6.19 -7.06 35.87
N THR A 632 -6.68 -5.94 36.40
CA THR A 632 -6.86 -5.76 37.82
C THR A 632 -8.08 -6.53 38.34
N SER A 633 -8.13 -6.75 39.65
CA SER A 633 -9.26 -7.40 40.34
C SER A 633 -10.62 -6.72 40.12
N ASP A 634 -10.63 -5.43 39.79
CA ASP A 634 -11.83 -4.64 39.47
C ASP A 634 -12.10 -4.49 37.96
N GLY A 635 -11.37 -5.22 37.12
CA GLY A 635 -11.62 -5.34 35.68
C GLY A 635 -10.94 -4.30 34.79
N LYS A 636 -10.02 -3.48 35.32
CA LYS A 636 -9.21 -2.54 34.53
C LYS A 636 -8.14 -3.30 33.76
N LEU A 637 -8.02 -3.05 32.48
CA LEU A 637 -6.97 -3.62 31.63
C LEU A 637 -5.89 -2.57 31.39
N LEU A 638 -4.66 -2.90 31.76
CA LEU A 638 -3.52 -1.98 31.77
C LEU A 638 -2.37 -2.51 30.91
N PHE A 639 -1.86 -1.67 30.01
CA PHE A 639 -0.70 -1.99 29.17
C PHE A 639 0.44 -0.98 29.35
N PRO A 640 1.69 -1.44 29.39
CA PRO A 640 2.86 -0.58 29.30
C PRO A 640 3.00 0.01 27.89
N ASN A 641 3.34 1.30 27.85
CA ASN A 641 3.56 2.06 26.62
C ASN A 641 4.74 3.04 26.81
N GLN A 642 5.33 3.51 25.71
CA GLN A 642 6.39 4.51 25.77
C GLN A 642 5.93 5.84 26.38
N ALA A 643 4.67 6.23 26.20
CA ALA A 643 4.10 7.45 26.75
C ALA A 643 3.59 7.32 28.19
N GLY A 644 3.50 6.10 28.74
CA GLY A 644 2.93 5.87 30.07
C GLY A 644 2.19 4.54 30.17
N ILE A 645 1.08 4.52 30.91
CA ILE A 645 0.19 3.36 31.05
C ILE A 645 -1.01 3.58 30.14
N VAL A 646 -1.35 2.59 29.32
CA VAL A 646 -2.62 2.56 28.58
C VAL A 646 -3.64 1.84 29.44
N TYR A 647 -4.77 2.50 29.67
CA TYR A 647 -5.90 2.02 30.43
C TYR A 647 -7.12 1.83 29.52
N THR A 648 -7.80 0.70 29.70
CA THR A 648 -9.06 0.38 29.03
C THR A 648 -9.88 -0.58 29.88
N ARG A 649 -11.15 -0.78 29.52
CA ARG A 649 -11.99 -1.83 30.08
C ARG A 649 -12.58 -2.70 28.97
N PRO A 650 -12.58 -4.04 29.12
CA PRO A 650 -13.15 -4.94 28.11
C PRO A 650 -14.59 -4.58 27.68
N GLU A 651 -15.43 -4.17 28.62
CA GLU A 651 -16.84 -3.82 28.36
C GLU A 651 -17.04 -2.58 27.49
N TRP A 652 -16.06 -1.67 27.42
CA TRP A 652 -16.13 -0.47 26.57
C TRP A 652 -16.05 -0.80 25.09
N HIS A 653 -15.57 -1.99 24.75
CA HIS A 653 -15.35 -2.45 23.37
C HIS A 653 -16.37 -3.50 22.94
N LEU A 654 -17.45 -3.67 23.70
CA LEU A 654 -18.62 -4.48 23.35
C LEU A 654 -19.63 -3.61 22.57
N ASP A 655 -19.25 -3.05 21.42
CA ASP A 655 -20.06 -2.10 20.63
C ASP A 655 -21.39 -2.63 20.07
N SER A 656 -21.84 -3.79 20.55
CA SER A 656 -23.22 -4.26 20.47
C SER A 656 -24.27 -3.34 21.12
N LYS A 657 -23.88 -2.37 21.97
CA LYS A 657 -24.86 -1.49 22.65
C LYS A 657 -25.38 -0.33 21.79
N PHE A 658 -24.66 0.15 20.76
CA PHE A 658 -25.10 1.32 19.97
C PHE A 658 -24.94 1.22 18.43
N GLY A 659 -24.09 0.34 17.88
CA GLY A 659 -23.81 0.34 16.44
C GLY A 659 -24.60 -0.66 15.60
N LYS A 660 -25.78 -0.32 15.06
CA LYS A 660 -26.31 -1.05 13.89
C LYS A 660 -25.56 -0.57 12.65
N ILE A 661 -24.55 -1.33 12.21
CA ILE A 661 -23.97 -1.18 10.88
C ILE A 661 -25.11 -1.23 9.83
N THR A 662 -25.16 -0.21 8.97
CA THR A 662 -26.10 -0.16 7.83
C THR A 662 -25.68 -1.09 6.71
N ASN A 663 -26.56 -1.34 5.75
CA ASN A 663 -26.15 -2.08 4.57
C ASN A 663 -25.15 -1.25 3.74
N PRO A 664 -24.11 -1.87 3.14
CA PRO A 664 -23.26 -1.19 2.17
C PRO A 664 -24.10 -0.58 1.04
N VAL A 665 -23.72 0.62 0.59
CA VAL A 665 -24.46 1.38 -0.41
C VAL A 665 -23.60 1.48 -1.67
N PHE A 666 -24.16 1.10 -2.81
CA PHE A 666 -23.57 1.37 -4.12
C PHE A 666 -23.91 2.81 -4.52
N GLU A 667 -22.90 3.61 -4.87
CA GLU A 667 -23.07 5.04 -5.17
C GLU A 667 -23.19 5.28 -6.67
N GLU A 668 -22.21 4.81 -7.42
CA GLU A 668 -22.10 5.07 -8.85
C GLU A 668 -21.35 3.95 -9.55
N ILE A 669 -21.69 3.74 -10.82
CA ILE A 669 -20.93 2.90 -11.74
C ILE A 669 -20.45 3.75 -12.90
N HIS A 670 -19.15 3.72 -13.13
CA HIS A 670 -18.45 4.42 -14.20
C HIS A 670 -18.09 3.42 -15.29
N PHE A 671 -18.34 3.79 -16.55
CA PHE A 671 -17.89 3.07 -17.73
C PHE A 671 -17.63 4.04 -18.87
N SER A 672 -16.48 3.93 -19.53
CA SER A 672 -16.07 4.85 -20.60
C SER A 672 -16.21 6.32 -20.14
N ASP A 673 -16.98 7.15 -20.87
CA ASP A 673 -17.24 8.56 -20.53
C ASP A 673 -18.61 8.77 -19.85
N SER A 674 -19.18 7.74 -19.22
CA SER A 674 -20.53 7.79 -18.64
C SER A 674 -20.58 7.24 -17.22
N THR A 675 -21.44 7.85 -16.41
CA THR A 675 -21.66 7.47 -15.02
C THR A 675 -23.15 7.25 -14.79
N ILE A 676 -23.50 6.15 -14.11
CA ILE A 676 -24.86 5.87 -13.66
C ILE A 676 -24.90 5.95 -12.14
N ASN A 677 -25.83 6.73 -11.60
CA ASN A 677 -26.10 6.79 -10.16
C ASN A 677 -26.87 5.53 -9.72
N LEU A 678 -26.37 4.86 -8.68
CA LEU A 678 -26.88 3.60 -8.16
C LEU A 678 -27.72 3.74 -6.88
N LEU A 679 -27.81 4.94 -6.30
CA LEU A 679 -28.54 5.15 -5.05
C LEU A 679 -30.04 4.85 -5.17
N SER A 680 -30.60 4.92 -6.39
CA SER A 680 -32.02 4.68 -6.67
C SER A 680 -32.32 3.34 -7.36
N GLN A 681 -31.30 2.55 -7.72
CA GLN A 681 -31.48 1.33 -8.50
C GLN A 681 -30.44 0.25 -8.14
N GLN A 682 -30.91 -0.99 -7.99
CA GLN A 682 -30.06 -2.15 -7.69
C GLN A 682 -29.77 -3.01 -8.93
N GLN A 683 -30.26 -2.61 -10.10
CA GLN A 683 -30.03 -3.30 -11.36
C GLN A 683 -29.59 -2.30 -12.43
N VAL A 684 -28.52 -2.62 -13.15
CA VAL A 684 -28.00 -1.80 -14.24
C VAL A 684 -27.63 -2.67 -15.44
N THR A 685 -28.02 -2.22 -16.63
CA THR A 685 -27.58 -2.81 -17.89
C THR A 685 -26.49 -1.93 -18.50
N LEU A 686 -25.33 -2.50 -18.79
CA LEU A 686 -24.22 -1.78 -19.42
C LEU A 686 -24.53 -1.49 -20.90
N PRO A 687 -24.08 -0.34 -21.45
CA PRO A 687 -24.15 -0.11 -22.88
C PRO A 687 -23.34 -1.13 -23.67
N LYS A 688 -23.80 -1.46 -24.88
CA LYS A 688 -23.09 -2.39 -25.77
C LYS A 688 -21.66 -1.91 -26.04
N GLY A 689 -20.69 -2.80 -25.84
CA GLY A 689 -19.27 -2.52 -26.03
C GLY A 689 -18.50 -2.13 -24.78
N ASN A 690 -19.20 -1.75 -23.70
CA ASN A 690 -18.56 -1.37 -22.46
C ASN A 690 -18.42 -2.59 -21.54
N ARG A 691 -17.17 -3.04 -21.36
CA ARG A 691 -16.81 -4.15 -20.47
C ARG A 691 -15.93 -3.77 -19.30
N SER A 692 -15.38 -2.57 -19.33
CA SER A 692 -14.61 -2.04 -18.22
C SER A 692 -15.51 -1.16 -17.39
N VAL A 693 -15.69 -1.54 -16.13
CA VAL A 693 -16.57 -0.85 -15.18
C VAL A 693 -15.83 -0.61 -13.87
N GLN A 694 -16.01 0.58 -13.31
CA GLN A 694 -15.60 0.90 -11.95
C GLN A 694 -16.85 1.16 -11.13
N VAL A 695 -17.06 0.38 -10.08
CA VAL A 695 -18.18 0.52 -9.16
C VAL A 695 -17.68 1.15 -7.88
N LYS A 696 -18.26 2.28 -7.50
CA LYS A 696 -17.98 2.97 -6.23
C LYS A 696 -19.08 2.66 -5.23
N PHE A 697 -18.67 2.45 -4.00
CA PHE A 697 -19.55 2.09 -2.91
C PHE A 697 -19.02 2.61 -1.58
N THR A 698 -19.84 2.53 -0.56
CA THR A 698 -19.46 2.94 0.78
C THR A 698 -20.23 2.15 1.82
N LEU A 699 -19.66 2.01 3.01
CA LEU A 699 -20.35 1.55 4.20
C LEU A 699 -20.38 2.72 5.17
N PRO A 700 -21.50 3.44 5.31
CA PRO A 700 -21.58 4.61 6.16
C PRO A 700 -21.41 4.22 7.62
N TYR A 701 -20.35 4.74 8.23
CA TYR A 701 -20.06 4.59 9.66
C TYR A 701 -19.23 5.80 10.09
N LEU A 702 -19.88 6.65 10.88
CA LEU A 702 -19.40 8.01 11.16
C LEU A 702 -18.34 8.04 12.26
N SER A 703 -18.27 6.99 13.08
CA SER A 703 -17.40 6.91 14.25
C SER A 703 -15.97 6.59 13.88
N SER A 704 -15.71 5.54 13.10
CA SER A 704 -14.34 5.27 12.64
C SER A 704 -14.36 4.33 11.45
N SER A 705 -14.04 4.82 10.26
CA SER A 705 -13.99 3.99 9.06
C SER A 705 -12.97 2.85 9.14
N ASN A 706 -11.93 3.01 9.95
CA ASN A 706 -10.82 2.06 10.07
C ASN A 706 -11.18 0.85 10.96
N GLU A 707 -12.31 0.92 11.68
CA GLU A 707 -12.88 -0.21 12.43
C GLU A 707 -13.63 -1.21 11.53
N LEU A 708 -13.83 -0.86 10.25
CA LEU A 708 -14.61 -1.66 9.32
C LEU A 708 -13.71 -2.37 8.30
N ASN A 709 -13.98 -3.66 8.13
CA ASN A 709 -13.47 -4.43 7.01
C ASN A 709 -14.54 -4.48 5.92
N LEU A 710 -14.17 -4.14 4.68
CA LEU A 710 -15.04 -4.20 3.51
C LEU A 710 -14.46 -5.15 2.47
N GLU A 711 -15.35 -5.96 1.89
CA GLU A 711 -15.00 -6.94 0.87
C GLU A 711 -16.05 -6.95 -0.24
N TYR A 712 -15.62 -7.31 -1.44
CA TYR A 712 -16.51 -7.49 -2.59
C TYR A 712 -16.30 -8.82 -3.30
N TYR A 713 -17.34 -9.29 -3.98
CA TYR A 713 -17.34 -10.53 -4.73
C TYR A 713 -18.23 -10.38 -5.96
N ILE A 714 -17.81 -10.95 -7.09
CA ILE A 714 -18.61 -10.97 -8.32
C ILE A 714 -18.52 -12.35 -8.97
N ASP A 715 -19.68 -12.87 -9.34
CA ASP A 715 -19.81 -14.20 -9.92
C ASP A 715 -19.16 -14.30 -11.32
N GLY A 716 -18.45 -15.40 -11.54
CA GLY A 716 -17.79 -15.69 -12.82
C GLY A 716 -16.53 -14.85 -13.10
N VAL A 717 -16.05 -14.06 -12.13
CA VAL A 717 -14.78 -13.31 -12.22
C VAL A 717 -13.81 -13.74 -11.13
N TYR A 718 -14.27 -13.84 -9.87
CA TYR A 718 -13.45 -14.29 -8.74
C TYR A 718 -14.10 -15.50 -8.06
N ASP A 719 -13.28 -16.41 -7.54
CA ASP A 719 -13.73 -17.56 -6.74
C ASP A 719 -13.81 -17.23 -5.24
N GLU A 720 -13.15 -16.16 -4.79
CA GLU A 720 -13.06 -15.72 -3.40
C GLU A 720 -13.39 -14.23 -3.22
N TRP A 721 -13.73 -13.82 -2.00
CA TRP A 721 -13.97 -12.41 -1.65
C TRP A 721 -12.67 -11.61 -1.75
N GLN A 722 -12.77 -10.42 -2.33
CA GLN A 722 -11.65 -9.50 -2.52
C GLN A 722 -11.73 -8.37 -1.49
N GLN A 723 -10.58 -8.01 -0.92
CA GLN A 723 -10.44 -6.90 0.01
C GLN A 723 -10.59 -5.54 -0.70
N VAL A 724 -11.23 -4.58 -0.04
CA VAL A 724 -11.50 -3.24 -0.58
C VAL A 724 -10.37 -2.29 -0.20
N GLY A 725 -9.77 -1.63 -1.20
CA GLY A 725 -8.78 -0.57 -0.96
C GLY A 725 -9.41 0.74 -0.45
N GLU A 726 -8.55 1.70 -0.06
CA GLU A 726 -8.98 2.97 0.55
C GLU A 726 -9.96 3.79 -0.30
N GLU A 727 -9.87 3.70 -1.64
CA GLU A 727 -10.76 4.42 -2.56
C GLU A 727 -12.23 3.93 -2.52
N ARG A 728 -12.49 2.77 -1.89
CA ARG A 728 -13.80 2.11 -1.84
C ARG A 728 -14.41 1.92 -3.23
N THR A 729 -13.59 1.45 -4.18
CA THR A 729 -14.01 1.11 -5.54
C THR A 729 -13.63 -0.32 -5.90
N ALA A 730 -14.45 -0.94 -6.75
CA ALA A 730 -14.14 -2.21 -7.39
C ALA A 730 -14.02 -1.97 -8.89
N VAL A 731 -12.89 -2.35 -9.47
CA VAL A 731 -12.56 -2.13 -10.87
C VAL A 731 -12.55 -3.48 -11.58
N PHE A 732 -13.39 -3.62 -12.60
CA PHE A 732 -13.48 -4.83 -13.42
C PHE A 732 -13.07 -4.48 -14.85
N THR A 733 -12.05 -5.17 -15.35
CA THR A 733 -11.61 -5.06 -16.74
C THR A 733 -12.14 -6.24 -17.54
N ASN A 734 -12.84 -5.95 -18.65
CA ASN A 734 -13.37 -6.97 -19.55
C ASN A 734 -14.38 -7.96 -18.91
N LEU A 735 -15.42 -7.44 -18.25
CA LEU A 735 -16.49 -8.25 -17.66
C LEU A 735 -17.17 -9.14 -18.74
N PRO A 736 -17.35 -10.46 -18.51
CA PRO A 736 -17.99 -11.37 -19.46
C PRO A 736 -19.42 -10.92 -19.84
N SER A 737 -19.93 -11.40 -20.96
CA SER A 737 -21.35 -11.18 -21.31
C SER A 737 -22.25 -12.07 -20.45
N GLY A 738 -23.32 -11.51 -19.89
CA GLY A 738 -24.24 -12.25 -19.03
C GLY A 738 -24.83 -11.39 -17.91
N GLU A 739 -25.51 -12.05 -16.99
CA GLU A 739 -25.97 -11.43 -15.73
C GLU A 739 -24.93 -11.69 -14.65
N HIS A 740 -24.49 -10.63 -13.99
CA HIS A 740 -23.53 -10.69 -12.89
C HIS A 740 -24.15 -10.12 -11.60
N HIS A 741 -23.76 -10.69 -10.46
CA HIS A 741 -24.13 -10.32 -9.12
C HIS A 741 -22.90 -9.80 -8.37
N LEU A 742 -22.70 -8.48 -8.40
CA LEU A 742 -21.69 -7.84 -7.56
C LEU A 742 -22.22 -7.74 -6.13
N GLN A 743 -21.57 -8.43 -5.21
CA GLN A 743 -21.89 -8.44 -3.80
C GLN A 743 -20.82 -7.67 -3.02
N ILE A 744 -21.26 -6.89 -2.04
CA ILE A 744 -20.37 -6.20 -1.11
C ILE A 744 -20.82 -6.57 0.28
N ARG A 745 -19.85 -6.86 1.15
CA ARG A 745 -20.09 -7.03 2.56
C ARG A 745 -19.13 -6.20 3.38
N GLY A 746 -19.54 -5.79 4.56
CA GLY A 746 -18.63 -5.19 5.52
C GLY A 746 -19.16 -5.29 6.93
N GLY A 747 -18.23 -5.33 7.88
CA GLY A 747 -18.47 -5.54 9.31
C GLY A 747 -17.30 -5.01 10.12
N PHE A 748 -17.37 -5.17 11.43
CA PHE A 748 -16.28 -4.78 12.31
C PHE A 748 -15.08 -5.72 12.14
N ASN A 749 -13.87 -5.21 12.43
CA ASN A 749 -12.61 -5.95 12.32
C ASN A 749 -12.53 -7.18 13.26
N ASP A 750 -13.45 -7.35 14.20
CA ASP A 750 -13.58 -8.53 15.06
C ASP A 750 -14.40 -9.68 14.44
N GLY A 751 -14.89 -9.51 13.20
CA GLY A 751 -15.70 -10.52 12.51
C GLY A 751 -17.21 -10.37 12.76
N LEU A 752 -17.64 -9.40 13.57
CA LEU A 752 -19.04 -9.20 13.92
C LEU A 752 -19.71 -8.14 13.05
N GLY A 753 -21.05 -8.11 13.10
CA GLY A 753 -21.83 -7.02 12.51
C GLY A 753 -21.89 -6.99 10.98
N PHE A 754 -21.39 -8.02 10.28
CA PHE A 754 -21.39 -8.05 8.81
C PHE A 754 -22.78 -7.77 8.21
N ARG A 755 -22.80 -6.86 7.25
CA ARG A 755 -23.93 -6.53 6.39
C ARG A 755 -23.55 -6.75 4.95
N LYS A 756 -24.53 -7.06 4.12
CA LYS A 756 -24.32 -7.40 2.71
C LYS A 756 -25.32 -6.67 1.82
N SER A 757 -24.85 -6.22 0.66
CA SER A 757 -25.64 -5.67 -0.42
C SER A 757 -25.29 -6.33 -1.74
N THR A 758 -26.19 -6.27 -2.73
CA THR A 758 -25.99 -6.88 -4.05
C THR A 758 -26.47 -5.93 -5.15
N LEU A 759 -25.65 -5.78 -6.18
CA LEU A 759 -25.91 -5.04 -7.41
C LEU A 759 -25.96 -6.03 -8.57
N PHE A 760 -27.05 -5.97 -9.35
CA PHE A 760 -27.26 -6.80 -10.54
C PHE A 760 -26.73 -6.05 -11.77
N ILE A 761 -25.72 -6.59 -12.44
CA ILE A 761 -25.08 -5.99 -13.63
C ILE A 761 -25.36 -6.89 -14.85
N SER A 762 -26.10 -6.37 -15.81
CA SER A 762 -26.39 -7.05 -17.09
C SER A 762 -25.44 -6.55 -18.18
N VAL A 763 -24.62 -7.45 -18.72
CA VAL A 763 -23.62 -7.16 -19.76
C VAL A 763 -24.09 -7.73 -21.10
N PRO A 764 -24.49 -6.89 -22.08
CA PRO A 764 -24.97 -7.39 -23.35
C PRO A 764 -23.84 -8.08 -24.16
N PRO A 765 -24.11 -9.23 -24.80
CA PRO A 765 -23.12 -9.93 -25.62
C PRO A 765 -22.78 -9.14 -26.89
N TYR A 766 -21.53 -9.28 -27.35
CA TYR A 766 -21.18 -8.88 -28.70
C TYR A 766 -21.86 -9.79 -29.72
N PHE A 767 -21.98 -9.32 -30.97
CA PHE A 767 -22.58 -10.11 -32.05
C PHE A 767 -21.93 -11.50 -32.18
N TYR A 768 -20.61 -11.60 -32.02
CA TYR A 768 -19.87 -12.85 -32.15
C TYR A 768 -19.98 -13.81 -30.94
N GLU A 769 -20.57 -13.37 -29.84
CA GLU A 769 -20.83 -14.20 -28.65
C GLU A 769 -22.26 -14.73 -28.61
N THR A 770 -23.09 -14.32 -29.58
CA THR A 770 -24.45 -14.84 -29.70
C THR A 770 -24.43 -16.29 -30.16
N GLU A 771 -25.35 -17.10 -29.65
CA GLU A 771 -25.49 -18.52 -30.05
C GLU A 771 -25.64 -18.68 -31.57
N TRP A 772 -26.33 -17.76 -32.23
CA TRP A 772 -26.52 -17.77 -33.68
C TRP A 772 -25.23 -17.49 -34.46
N PHE A 773 -24.31 -16.68 -33.93
CA PHE A 773 -23.01 -16.49 -34.57
C PHE A 773 -22.18 -17.77 -34.55
N PHE A 774 -22.18 -18.51 -33.43
CA PHE A 774 -21.52 -19.81 -33.35
C PHE A 774 -22.14 -20.81 -34.33
N LEU A 775 -23.48 -20.83 -34.44
CA LEU A 775 -24.18 -21.66 -35.42
C LEU A 775 -23.78 -21.30 -36.86
N LEU A 776 -23.75 -20.01 -37.22
CA LEU A 776 -23.35 -19.54 -38.54
C LEU A 776 -21.87 -19.83 -38.85
N SER A 777 -21.00 -19.66 -37.86
CA SER A 777 -19.56 -19.98 -37.99
C SER A 777 -19.34 -21.48 -38.18
N PHE A 778 -20.10 -22.31 -37.46
CA PHE A 778 -20.08 -23.77 -37.64
C PHE A 778 -20.59 -24.17 -39.03
N ILE A 779 -21.71 -23.61 -39.49
CA ILE A 779 -22.22 -23.82 -40.85
C ILE A 779 -21.19 -23.36 -41.89
N GLY A 780 -20.53 -22.23 -41.67
CA GLY A 780 -19.46 -21.71 -42.52
C GLY A 780 -18.23 -22.62 -42.57
N LEU A 781 -17.79 -23.16 -41.44
CA LEU A 781 -16.70 -24.14 -41.36
C LEU A 781 -17.05 -25.45 -42.06
N VAL A 782 -18.25 -25.99 -41.84
CA VAL A 782 -18.74 -27.18 -42.51
C VAL A 782 -18.86 -26.94 -44.02
N GLY A 783 -19.40 -25.79 -44.43
CA GLY A 783 -19.46 -25.36 -45.83
C GLY A 783 -18.09 -25.21 -46.46
N GLY A 784 -17.12 -24.62 -45.76
CA GLY A 784 -15.72 -24.48 -46.17
C GLY A 784 -15.01 -25.83 -46.27
N PHE A 785 -15.28 -26.74 -45.34
CA PHE A 785 -14.75 -28.11 -45.37
C PHE A 785 -15.33 -28.90 -46.54
N ILE A 786 -16.64 -28.84 -46.76
CA ILE A 786 -17.31 -29.47 -47.92
C ILE A 786 -16.78 -28.86 -49.22
N GLY A 787 -16.65 -27.53 -49.30
CA GLY A 787 -16.10 -26.81 -50.44
C GLY A 787 -14.64 -27.18 -50.73
N GLY A 788 -13.81 -27.23 -49.69
CA GLY A 788 -12.41 -27.66 -49.75
C GLY A 788 -12.28 -29.12 -50.16
N PHE A 789 -13.12 -30.01 -49.62
CA PHE A 789 -13.17 -31.42 -49.97
C PHE A 789 -13.60 -31.62 -51.44
N GLN A 790 -14.63 -30.92 -51.89
CA GLN A 790 -15.03 -30.92 -53.31
C GLN A 790 -13.94 -30.35 -54.22
N PHE A 791 -13.24 -29.30 -53.78
CA PHE A 791 -12.10 -28.74 -54.51
C PHE A 791 -10.93 -29.74 -54.60
N LEU A 792 -10.63 -30.47 -53.53
CA LEU A 792 -9.59 -31.50 -53.51
C LEU A 792 -9.95 -32.71 -54.39
N LEU A 793 -11.23 -33.13 -54.40
CA LEU A 793 -11.73 -34.17 -55.31
C LEU A 793 -11.71 -33.72 -56.78
N ALA A 794 -12.07 -32.47 -57.06
CA ALA A 794 -11.97 -31.90 -58.40
C ALA A 794 -10.51 -31.78 -58.86
N ARG A 795 -9.58 -31.47 -57.93
CA ARG A 795 -8.14 -31.44 -58.18
C ARG A 795 -7.56 -32.85 -58.42
N SER A 796 -8.02 -33.87 -57.71
CA SER A 796 -7.53 -35.25 -57.90
C SER A 796 -7.97 -35.84 -59.25
N LYS A 797 -9.24 -35.63 -59.64
CA LYS A 797 -9.75 -36.05 -60.97
C LYS A 797 -9.05 -35.33 -62.13
N LYS A 798 -8.68 -34.04 -61.95
CA LYS A 798 -7.85 -33.31 -62.93
C LYS A 798 -6.41 -33.86 -62.99
N ARG A 799 -5.87 -34.36 -61.87
CA ARG A 799 -4.54 -35.00 -61.80
C ARG A 799 -4.51 -36.36 -62.50
N GLU A 800 -5.56 -37.17 -62.34
CA GLU A 800 -5.66 -38.51 -62.95
C GLU A 800 -5.71 -38.44 -64.49
N LYS A 801 -6.51 -37.52 -65.05
CA LYS A 801 -6.53 -37.27 -66.50
C LYS A 801 -5.19 -36.74 -67.03
N LYS A 802 -4.54 -35.82 -66.29
CA LYS A 802 -3.20 -35.31 -66.66
C LYS A 802 -2.12 -36.38 -66.57
N LEU A 803 -2.23 -37.37 -65.67
CA LEU A 803 -1.21 -38.40 -65.45
C LEU A 803 -1.15 -39.41 -66.62
N ASN A 804 -2.31 -39.79 -67.17
CA ASN A 804 -2.38 -40.66 -68.34
C ASN A 804 -1.92 -39.97 -69.63
N GLU A 805 -2.12 -38.65 -69.75
CA GLU A 805 -1.56 -37.85 -70.86
C GLU A 805 -0.06 -37.58 -70.68
N LEU A 806 0.45 -37.50 -69.44
CA LEU A 806 1.87 -37.25 -69.14
C LEU A 806 2.79 -38.47 -69.34
N VAL A 807 2.31 -39.70 -69.18
CA VAL A 807 3.15 -40.91 -69.34
C VAL A 807 3.63 -41.09 -70.77
N ASN A 808 2.82 -40.72 -71.77
CA ASN A 808 3.20 -40.75 -73.20
C ASN A 808 3.99 -39.51 -73.65
N LYS A 809 3.90 -38.39 -72.92
CA LYS A 809 4.60 -37.13 -73.24
C LYS A 809 5.98 -37.01 -72.56
N ARG A 810 6.22 -37.78 -71.49
CA ARG A 810 7.45 -37.75 -70.66
C ARG A 810 8.68 -38.41 -71.27
N THR A 811 8.60 -39.05 -72.44
CA THR A 811 9.79 -39.56 -73.15
C THR A 811 10.56 -38.46 -73.91
N MET A 812 10.01 -37.23 -74.02
CA MET A 812 10.62 -36.17 -74.83
C MET A 812 10.87 -34.83 -74.13
N GLU A 813 10.30 -34.54 -72.95
CA GLU A 813 10.38 -33.20 -72.35
C GLU A 813 11.27 -33.14 -71.10
N LEU A 814 12.42 -33.86 -71.13
CA LEU A 814 13.54 -33.71 -70.18
C LEU A 814 14.38 -32.44 -70.46
N LYS A 815 13.86 -31.44 -71.19
CA LYS A 815 14.68 -30.34 -71.72
C LYS A 815 14.17 -28.91 -71.47
N SER A 816 13.06 -28.65 -70.76
CA SER A 816 12.52 -27.28 -70.78
C SER A 816 11.55 -26.84 -69.66
N ALA A 817 11.85 -27.00 -68.37
CA ALA A 817 11.10 -26.27 -67.33
C ALA A 817 11.89 -26.10 -66.04
N LEU A 818 12.86 -25.18 -66.11
CA LEU A 818 13.67 -24.64 -65.01
C LEU A 818 13.08 -23.32 -64.46
N ASN A 819 11.83 -22.94 -64.79
CA ASN A 819 11.33 -21.56 -64.57
C ASN A 819 10.14 -21.47 -63.62
N GLU A 820 10.26 -22.00 -62.39
CA GLU A 820 9.28 -21.67 -61.33
C GLU A 820 9.96 -21.61 -59.95
N VAL A 821 11.01 -20.79 -59.84
CA VAL A 821 11.61 -20.36 -58.56
C VAL A 821 11.49 -18.83 -58.38
N GLU A 822 11.08 -18.09 -59.41
CA GLU A 822 11.20 -16.62 -59.47
C GLU A 822 10.17 -15.87 -58.59
N HIS A 823 8.97 -16.40 -58.39
CA HIS A 823 7.90 -15.68 -57.67
C HIS A 823 7.91 -15.79 -56.13
N LEU A 824 8.89 -16.48 -55.52
CA LEU A 824 9.06 -16.53 -54.06
C LEU A 824 10.18 -15.61 -53.54
N SER A 825 10.97 -15.00 -54.42
CA SER A 825 12.04 -14.06 -54.05
C SER A 825 11.51 -12.64 -53.82
N GLU A 826 10.62 -12.16 -54.69
CA GLU A 826 10.14 -10.75 -54.68
C GLU A 826 9.31 -10.38 -53.44
N ALA A 827 8.54 -11.33 -52.89
CA ALA A 827 7.76 -11.10 -51.66
C ALA A 827 8.64 -11.03 -50.41
N ARG A 828 9.80 -11.71 -50.43
CA ARG A 828 10.76 -11.74 -49.32
C ARG A 828 11.51 -10.41 -49.23
N SER A 829 11.98 -9.84 -50.33
CA SER A 829 12.72 -8.55 -50.33
C SER A 829 11.85 -7.36 -49.90
N ARG A 830 10.58 -7.27 -50.33
CA ARG A 830 9.70 -6.16 -49.93
C ARG A 830 9.40 -6.12 -48.42
N PHE A 831 9.39 -7.28 -47.75
CA PHE A 831 9.18 -7.36 -46.31
C PHE A 831 10.36 -6.76 -45.53
N PHE A 832 11.61 -7.04 -45.94
CA PHE A 832 12.81 -6.52 -45.27
C PHE A 832 13.04 -5.02 -45.48
N THR A 833 12.70 -4.48 -46.66
CA THR A 833 12.84 -3.05 -46.96
C THR A 833 11.89 -2.19 -46.11
N ASN A 834 10.63 -2.62 -45.93
CA ASN A 834 9.66 -1.91 -45.10
C ASN A 834 10.01 -2.00 -43.61
N PHE A 835 10.39 -3.18 -43.13
CA PHE A 835 10.80 -3.40 -41.73
C PHE A 835 12.01 -2.52 -41.33
N THR A 836 12.93 -2.27 -42.26
CA THR A 836 14.12 -1.45 -42.01
C THR A 836 13.80 0.05 -41.90
N HIS A 837 12.85 0.55 -42.70
CA HIS A 837 12.39 1.94 -42.58
C HIS A 837 11.69 2.20 -41.23
N GLU A 838 10.95 1.22 -40.73
CA GLU A 838 10.30 1.29 -39.42
C GLU A 838 11.28 1.21 -38.26
N LEU A 839 12.42 0.50 -38.39
CA LEU A 839 13.46 0.44 -37.35
C LEU A 839 14.41 1.65 -37.35
N ARG A 840 14.70 2.26 -38.51
CA ARG A 840 15.60 3.43 -38.62
C ARG A 840 15.04 4.67 -37.93
N THR A 841 13.72 4.83 -37.97
CA THR A 841 13.01 5.99 -37.43
C THR A 841 13.12 6.12 -35.90
N PRO A 842 12.75 5.12 -35.08
CA PRO A 842 12.92 5.19 -33.63
C PRO A 842 14.39 5.28 -33.23
N LEU A 843 15.30 4.63 -33.96
CA LEU A 843 16.73 4.68 -33.67
C LEU A 843 17.34 6.08 -33.85
N SER A 844 16.89 6.81 -34.87
CA SER A 844 17.33 8.18 -35.12
C SER A 844 16.78 9.15 -34.06
N LEU A 845 15.57 8.90 -33.57
CA LEU A 845 14.96 9.65 -32.47
C LEU A 845 15.59 9.36 -31.10
N ILE A 846 16.31 8.25 -30.95
CA ILE A 846 17.14 7.95 -29.78
C ILE A 846 18.52 8.61 -29.92
N LEU A 847 19.18 8.47 -31.08
CA LEU A 847 20.54 8.95 -31.30
C LEU A 847 20.66 10.49 -31.28
N ASN A 848 19.74 11.21 -31.94
CA ASN A 848 19.88 12.66 -32.10
C ASN A 848 19.82 13.41 -30.75
N PRO A 849 18.85 13.16 -29.85
CA PRO A 849 18.84 13.78 -28.52
C PRO A 849 20.04 13.35 -27.67
N LEU A 850 20.52 12.11 -27.81
CA LEU A 850 21.70 11.61 -27.11
C LEU A 850 22.97 12.34 -27.52
N ASP A 851 23.14 12.59 -28.82
CA ASP A 851 24.25 13.37 -29.37
C ASP A 851 24.14 14.84 -28.89
N GLU A 852 22.95 15.46 -28.92
CA GLU A 852 22.71 16.82 -28.40
C GLU A 852 23.05 16.95 -26.90
N MET A 853 22.63 15.99 -26.06
CA MET A 853 22.90 15.99 -24.63
C MET A 853 24.39 15.81 -24.29
N LEU A 854 25.15 15.11 -25.15
CA LEU A 854 26.59 14.90 -24.97
C LEU A 854 27.42 16.10 -25.46
N ASP A 855 26.91 16.84 -26.44
CA ASP A 855 27.51 18.05 -27.02
C ASP A 855 27.24 19.32 -26.17
N GLU A 856 26.10 19.42 -25.47
CA GLU A 856 25.78 20.51 -24.53
C GLU A 856 26.49 20.36 -23.16
N SER A 857 27.82 20.21 -23.16
CA SER A 857 28.61 19.89 -21.97
C SER A 857 28.92 21.09 -21.06
N LYS A 858 27.90 21.71 -20.44
CA LYS A 858 28.11 22.66 -19.32
C LYS A 858 27.46 22.26 -17.99
N HIS A 859 26.54 21.30 -17.97
CA HIS A 859 25.79 20.93 -16.75
C HIS A 859 25.64 19.43 -16.49
N VAL A 860 26.38 18.56 -17.19
CA VAL A 860 26.33 17.11 -16.99
C VAL A 860 27.41 16.70 -15.98
N THR A 861 27.01 16.09 -14.85
CA THR A 861 27.91 15.44 -13.88
C THR A 861 28.67 14.28 -14.53
N SER A 862 29.90 13.99 -14.09
CA SER A 862 30.75 12.93 -14.68
C SER A 862 30.02 11.58 -14.80
N THR A 863 29.24 11.20 -13.80
CA THR A 863 28.47 9.94 -13.76
C THR A 863 27.36 9.87 -14.83
N ASN A 864 26.74 11.00 -15.16
CA ASN A 864 25.67 11.05 -16.18
C ASN A 864 26.25 10.99 -17.59
N ARG A 865 27.49 11.46 -17.78
CA ARG A 865 28.16 11.44 -19.08
C ARG A 865 28.49 10.01 -19.50
N ASP A 866 29.03 9.20 -18.59
CA ASP A 866 29.40 7.81 -18.88
C ASP A 866 28.17 6.96 -19.28
N SER A 867 27.04 7.18 -18.60
CA SER A 867 25.77 6.52 -18.92
C SER A 867 25.21 6.93 -20.29
N LEU A 868 25.31 8.22 -20.64
CA LEU A 868 24.93 8.74 -21.95
C LEU A 868 25.85 8.20 -23.06
N GLU A 869 27.16 8.12 -22.83
CA GLU A 869 28.12 7.55 -23.78
C GLU A 869 27.88 6.05 -24.02
N MET A 870 27.51 5.30 -22.98
CA MET A 870 27.12 3.89 -23.08
C MET A 870 25.83 3.71 -23.92
N MET A 871 24.80 4.52 -23.67
CA MET A 871 23.57 4.50 -24.48
C MET A 871 23.85 4.86 -25.95
N ARG A 872 24.69 5.87 -26.19
CA ARG A 872 25.12 6.29 -27.54
C ARG A 872 25.82 5.15 -28.27
N ARG A 873 26.76 4.47 -27.60
CA ARG A 873 27.51 3.33 -28.15
C ARG A 873 26.58 2.19 -28.59
N ASN A 874 25.63 1.82 -27.74
CA ASN A 874 24.69 0.74 -28.05
C ASN A 874 23.69 1.09 -29.17
N ALA A 875 23.16 2.31 -29.17
CA ALA A 875 22.28 2.78 -30.24
C ALA A 875 23.00 2.85 -31.60
N ARG A 876 24.27 3.27 -31.64
CA ARG A 876 25.09 3.27 -32.86
C ARG A 876 25.38 1.84 -33.36
N LYS A 877 25.70 0.92 -32.44
CA LYS A 877 25.91 -0.51 -32.77
C LYS A 877 24.66 -1.14 -33.40
N LEU A 878 23.47 -0.82 -32.88
CA LEU A 878 22.21 -1.30 -33.47
C LEU A 878 21.97 -0.73 -34.87
N LYS A 879 22.28 0.56 -35.08
CA LYS A 879 22.16 1.25 -36.38
C LYS A 879 23.02 0.56 -37.44
N GLU A 880 24.25 0.24 -37.08
CA GLU A 880 25.21 -0.41 -37.96
C GLU A 880 24.74 -1.82 -38.36
N LEU A 881 24.18 -2.56 -37.41
CA LEU A 881 23.70 -3.93 -37.62
C LEU A 881 22.45 -3.97 -38.53
N VAL A 882 21.54 -3.00 -38.37
CA VAL A 882 20.38 -2.81 -39.25
C VAL A 882 20.83 -2.45 -40.68
N ASN A 883 21.83 -1.57 -40.82
CA ASN A 883 22.36 -1.20 -42.13
C ASN A 883 23.05 -2.38 -42.83
N LYS A 884 23.88 -3.17 -42.12
CA LYS A 884 24.52 -4.39 -42.67
C LYS A 884 23.50 -5.43 -43.16
N LEU A 885 22.35 -5.56 -42.48
CA LEU A 885 21.28 -6.47 -42.88
C LEU A 885 20.54 -5.98 -44.14
N LEU A 886 20.34 -4.67 -44.28
CA LEU A 886 19.78 -4.05 -45.49
C LEU A 886 20.69 -4.29 -46.71
N ASP A 887 22.00 -4.14 -46.55
CA ASP A 887 22.96 -4.29 -47.65
C ASP A 887 22.95 -5.73 -48.22
N VAL A 888 22.85 -6.75 -47.36
CA VAL A 888 22.67 -8.15 -47.80
C VAL A 888 21.33 -8.39 -48.49
N SER A 889 20.25 -7.72 -48.05
CA SER A 889 18.96 -7.82 -48.72
C SER A 889 18.96 -7.19 -50.11
N LYS A 890 19.66 -6.05 -50.28
CA LYS A 890 19.76 -5.33 -51.56
C LYS A 890 20.70 -6.00 -52.56
N LEU A 891 21.74 -6.70 -52.08
CA LEU A 891 22.62 -7.52 -52.92
C LEU A 891 21.86 -8.63 -53.66
N ASN A 892 20.81 -9.19 -53.05
CA ASN A 892 20.01 -10.26 -53.63
C ASN A 892 18.95 -9.79 -54.64
N SER A 893 18.76 -8.46 -54.83
CA SER A 893 17.71 -7.88 -55.67
C SER A 893 18.21 -6.96 -56.78
N ASP A 894 19.52 -6.94 -57.08
CA ASP A 894 20.17 -6.06 -58.08
C ASP A 894 19.90 -4.54 -57.88
N GLU A 895 19.45 -4.11 -56.69
CA GLU A 895 19.10 -2.70 -56.40
C GLU A 895 20.28 -1.86 -55.85
N LEU A 896 21.47 -2.45 -55.72
CA LEU A 896 22.65 -1.79 -55.15
C LEU A 896 23.48 -1.13 -56.27
N SER A 897 23.47 0.20 -56.33
CA SER A 897 24.22 0.97 -57.33
C SER A 897 25.69 1.14 -56.92
N PHE A 898 26.62 0.68 -57.74
CA PHE A 898 28.08 0.81 -57.50
C PHE A 898 28.64 2.05 -58.20
N ARG A 899 29.69 2.64 -57.63
CA ARG A 899 30.45 3.75 -58.22
C ARG A 899 31.82 3.25 -58.65
N TYR A 900 31.88 2.74 -59.87
CA TYR A 900 33.11 2.20 -60.43
C TYR A 900 34.08 3.31 -60.82
N GLN A 901 35.32 3.18 -60.40
CA GLN A 901 36.42 4.06 -60.77
C GLN A 901 37.70 3.27 -61.02
N LYS A 902 38.66 3.88 -61.70
CA LYS A 902 40.00 3.29 -61.88
C LYS A 902 40.76 3.35 -60.55
N VAL A 903 40.93 2.20 -59.90
CA VAL A 903 41.61 2.03 -58.62
C VAL A 903 42.97 1.37 -58.82
N GLU A 904 44.00 2.02 -58.32
CA GLU A 904 45.33 1.45 -58.11
C GLU A 904 45.31 0.49 -56.92
N LEU A 905 45.23 -0.83 -57.19
CA LEU A 905 44.91 -1.82 -56.15
C LEU A 905 45.96 -1.89 -55.03
N VAL A 906 47.25 -1.76 -55.35
CA VAL A 906 48.32 -1.83 -54.34
C VAL A 906 48.27 -0.61 -53.43
N SER A 907 48.18 0.59 -54.01
CA SER A 907 48.07 1.85 -53.25
C SER A 907 46.82 1.88 -52.37
N ALA A 908 45.67 1.46 -52.91
CA ALA A 908 44.41 1.39 -52.18
C ALA A 908 44.47 0.38 -51.03
N SER A 909 44.99 -0.82 -51.28
CA SER A 909 45.09 -1.86 -50.26
C SER A 909 46.03 -1.46 -49.12
N ILE A 910 47.22 -0.89 -49.42
CA ILE A 910 48.13 -0.40 -48.37
C ILE A 910 47.45 0.68 -47.53
N LYS A 911 46.74 1.61 -48.18
CA LYS A 911 46.06 2.72 -47.49
C LYS A 911 44.94 2.20 -46.58
N ILE A 912 44.10 1.30 -47.07
CA ILE A 912 43.02 0.69 -46.27
C ILE A 912 43.60 -0.14 -45.12
N LEU A 913 44.65 -0.93 -45.36
CA LEU A 913 45.21 -1.81 -44.32
C LEU A 913 46.01 -1.05 -43.26
N SER A 914 46.56 0.12 -43.58
CA SER A 914 47.30 0.95 -42.62
C SER A 914 46.49 1.41 -41.40
N GLN A 915 45.14 1.37 -41.48
CA GLN A 915 44.29 1.69 -40.34
C GLN A 915 44.45 0.69 -39.17
N PHE A 916 44.94 -0.52 -39.44
CA PHE A 916 45.09 -1.58 -38.42
C PHE A 916 46.48 -1.61 -37.73
N ASP A 917 47.34 -0.63 -38.01
CA ASP A 917 48.70 -0.56 -37.48
C ASP A 917 48.76 -0.58 -35.94
N GLN A 918 47.75 -0.02 -35.27
CA GLN A 918 47.68 -0.05 -33.81
C GLN A 918 47.28 -1.43 -33.29
N GLU A 919 46.33 -2.12 -33.91
CA GLU A 919 45.95 -3.47 -33.49
C GLU A 919 47.08 -4.48 -33.68
N PHE A 920 47.85 -4.37 -34.76
CA PHE A 920 49.04 -5.20 -34.97
C PHE A 920 50.07 -5.00 -33.85
N LYS A 921 50.31 -3.76 -33.43
CA LYS A 921 51.21 -3.46 -32.29
C LYS A 921 50.66 -3.98 -30.97
N ARG A 922 49.35 -3.82 -30.73
CA ARG A 922 48.70 -4.22 -29.47
C ARG A 922 48.71 -5.74 -29.27
N LYS A 923 48.46 -6.53 -30.32
CA LYS A 923 48.50 -8.01 -30.28
C LYS A 923 49.86 -8.60 -30.65
N GLU A 924 50.89 -7.78 -30.85
CA GLU A 924 52.22 -8.21 -31.32
C GLU A 924 52.17 -9.07 -32.59
N ILE A 925 51.20 -8.82 -33.48
CA ILE A 925 51.05 -9.57 -34.74
C ILE A 925 52.07 -9.06 -35.75
N LYS A 926 52.81 -9.98 -36.36
CA LYS A 926 53.73 -9.65 -37.45
C LYS A 926 52.94 -9.55 -38.76
N PHE A 927 52.77 -8.32 -39.25
CA PHE A 927 52.14 -8.03 -40.54
C PHE A 927 53.18 -7.93 -41.66
N THR A 928 52.96 -8.60 -42.78
CA THR A 928 53.75 -8.41 -44.02
C THR A 928 52.85 -8.11 -45.20
N PHE A 929 53.27 -7.14 -46.02
CA PHE A 929 52.61 -6.81 -47.28
C PHE A 929 53.63 -7.00 -48.41
N ASP A 930 53.38 -7.98 -49.28
CA ASP A 930 54.27 -8.37 -50.37
C ASP A 930 53.57 -8.18 -51.72
N THR A 931 54.27 -7.69 -52.76
CA THR A 931 53.68 -7.54 -54.10
C THR A 931 54.74 -7.74 -55.18
N ASP A 932 54.39 -8.53 -56.19
CA ASP A 932 55.23 -8.75 -57.38
C ASP A 932 54.81 -7.86 -58.57
N LEU A 933 53.77 -7.03 -58.39
CA LEU A 933 53.22 -6.14 -59.42
C LEU A 933 53.51 -4.66 -59.14
N SER A 934 53.82 -3.91 -60.20
CA SER A 934 53.80 -2.45 -60.18
C SER A 934 52.36 -1.94 -60.29
N ASN A 935 51.63 -1.98 -59.16
CA ASN A 935 50.35 -1.33 -58.89
C ASN A 935 49.29 -1.39 -60.02
N PRO A 936 48.62 -2.54 -60.22
CA PRO A 936 47.64 -2.71 -61.29
C PRO A 936 46.42 -1.80 -61.09
N THR A 937 45.96 -1.17 -62.18
CA THR A 937 44.75 -0.35 -62.20
C THR A 937 43.55 -1.22 -62.59
N LEU A 938 42.54 -1.29 -61.73
CA LEU A 938 41.30 -2.05 -61.92
C LEU A 938 40.09 -1.12 -61.85
N ILE A 939 38.99 -1.46 -62.54
CA ILE A 939 37.73 -0.71 -62.45
C ILE A 939 36.91 -1.31 -61.30
N LEU A 940 36.98 -0.67 -60.13
CA LEU A 940 36.39 -1.15 -58.89
C LEU A 940 35.61 -0.04 -58.20
N ASP A 941 34.69 -0.42 -57.33
CA ASP A 941 34.16 0.50 -56.32
C ASP A 941 35.11 0.49 -55.11
N ILE A 942 35.70 1.64 -54.81
CA ILE A 942 36.71 1.77 -53.76
C ILE A 942 36.11 1.54 -52.36
N THR A 943 34.86 1.91 -52.16
CA THR A 943 34.14 1.75 -50.88
C THR A 943 33.78 0.28 -50.68
N ALA A 944 33.37 -0.43 -51.74
CA ALA A 944 33.17 -1.88 -51.68
C ALA A 944 34.48 -2.63 -51.39
N LEU A 945 35.60 -2.22 -52.01
CA LEU A 945 36.92 -2.76 -51.74
C LEU A 945 37.35 -2.55 -50.28
N GLU A 946 37.13 -1.35 -49.73
CA GLU A 946 37.37 -1.05 -48.32
C GLU A 946 36.56 -1.96 -47.41
N HIS A 947 35.25 -2.09 -47.66
CA HIS A 947 34.38 -2.98 -46.88
C HIS A 947 34.86 -4.43 -46.91
N ILE A 948 35.33 -4.91 -48.07
CA ILE A 948 35.86 -6.27 -48.21
C ILE A 948 37.13 -6.44 -47.36
N LEU A 949 38.11 -5.54 -47.52
CA LEU A 949 39.40 -5.65 -46.83
C LEU A 949 39.27 -5.44 -45.32
N VAL A 950 38.43 -4.50 -44.87
CA VAL A 950 38.15 -4.27 -43.43
C VAL A 950 37.53 -5.51 -42.78
N ASN A 951 36.53 -6.13 -43.42
CA ASN A 951 35.88 -7.33 -42.86
C ASN A 951 36.84 -8.51 -42.79
N LEU A 952 37.62 -8.76 -43.83
CA LEU A 952 38.59 -9.85 -43.85
C LEU A 952 39.75 -9.61 -42.87
N MET A 953 40.26 -8.38 -42.79
CA MET A 953 41.35 -8.02 -41.88
C MET A 953 40.91 -8.05 -40.41
N SER A 954 39.71 -7.54 -40.10
CA SER A 954 39.13 -7.63 -38.75
C SER A 954 38.98 -9.09 -38.30
N ASN A 955 38.52 -9.97 -39.20
CA ASN A 955 38.45 -11.41 -38.92
C ASN A 955 39.84 -12.01 -38.70
N ALA A 956 40.83 -11.70 -39.54
CA ALA A 956 42.19 -12.19 -39.39
C ALA A 956 42.82 -11.77 -38.06
N ILE A 957 42.69 -10.49 -37.67
CA ILE A 957 43.20 -9.98 -36.38
C ILE A 957 42.48 -10.65 -35.21
N LYS A 958 41.17 -10.86 -35.33
CA LYS A 958 40.34 -11.47 -34.28
C LYS A 958 40.77 -12.92 -33.99
N PHE A 959 40.95 -13.74 -35.03
CA PHE A 959 41.23 -15.16 -34.90
C PHE A 959 42.72 -15.53 -34.85
N THR A 960 43.61 -14.54 -35.03
CA THR A 960 45.05 -14.70 -34.80
C THR A 960 45.40 -14.45 -33.33
N SER A 961 46.15 -15.39 -32.74
CA SER A 961 46.67 -15.28 -31.37
C SER A 961 47.81 -14.24 -31.26
N GLN A 962 48.15 -13.84 -30.03
CA GLN A 962 49.30 -12.96 -29.78
C GLN A 962 50.59 -13.58 -30.35
N ASN A 963 51.45 -12.75 -30.97
CA ASN A 963 52.64 -13.18 -31.74
C ASN A 963 52.38 -13.96 -33.04
N GLY A 964 51.14 -14.02 -33.52
CA GLY A 964 50.82 -14.62 -34.82
C GLY A 964 51.27 -13.78 -36.02
N THR A 965 51.08 -14.31 -37.22
CA THR A 965 51.45 -13.66 -38.48
C THR A 965 50.24 -13.46 -39.37
N ILE A 966 50.12 -12.26 -39.96
CA ILE A 966 49.15 -11.98 -41.03
C ILE A 966 49.95 -11.47 -42.23
N SER A 967 49.74 -12.07 -43.40
CA SER A 967 50.36 -11.61 -44.64
C SER A 967 49.30 -11.27 -45.69
N VAL A 968 49.54 -10.17 -46.39
CA VAL A 968 48.76 -9.79 -47.58
C VAL A 968 49.71 -9.79 -48.77
N SER A 969 49.34 -10.50 -49.83
CA SER A 969 50.11 -10.51 -51.07
C SER A 969 49.25 -10.20 -52.28
N ILE A 970 49.78 -9.40 -53.20
CA ILE A 970 49.12 -9.08 -54.48
C ILE A 970 50.00 -9.57 -55.62
N GLY A 971 49.42 -10.40 -56.49
CA GLY A 971 50.12 -10.97 -57.65
C GLY A 971 49.18 -11.17 -58.83
N GLU A 972 49.75 -11.50 -59.99
CA GLU A 972 49.01 -11.82 -61.20
C GLU A 972 49.15 -13.31 -61.51
N LYS A 973 48.03 -13.99 -61.76
CA LYS A 973 48.00 -15.38 -62.22
C LYS A 973 47.05 -15.50 -63.40
N GLU A 974 47.56 -16.03 -64.52
CA GLU A 974 46.77 -16.32 -65.72
C GLU A 974 45.96 -15.11 -66.26
N GLY A 975 46.51 -13.89 -66.14
CA GLY A 975 45.85 -12.66 -66.58
C GLY A 975 44.77 -12.12 -65.64
N THR A 976 44.66 -12.65 -64.41
CA THR A 976 43.79 -12.12 -63.35
C THR A 976 44.63 -11.62 -62.17
N VAL A 977 44.20 -10.52 -61.55
CA VAL A 977 44.86 -9.96 -60.37
C VAL A 977 44.30 -10.65 -59.13
N VAL A 978 45.17 -11.21 -58.30
CA VAL A 978 44.78 -11.96 -57.09
C VAL A 978 45.37 -11.29 -55.85
N LEU A 979 44.49 -10.90 -54.92
CA LEU A 979 44.84 -10.44 -53.58
C LEU A 979 44.64 -11.61 -52.60
N THR A 980 45.71 -12.03 -51.95
CA THR A 980 45.70 -13.12 -50.97
C THR A 980 45.94 -12.57 -49.57
N LEU A 981 45.00 -12.81 -48.66
CA LEU A 981 45.12 -12.51 -47.24
C LEU A 981 45.24 -13.82 -46.47
N LYS A 982 46.35 -14.00 -45.76
CA LYS A 982 46.65 -15.21 -44.98
C LYS A 982 46.91 -14.87 -43.52
N ASP A 983 46.24 -15.58 -42.63
CA ASP A 983 46.50 -15.53 -41.19
C ASP A 983 47.06 -16.86 -40.66
N SER A 984 47.64 -16.83 -39.46
CA SER A 984 48.10 -18.00 -38.72
C SER A 984 47.17 -18.34 -37.53
N GLY A 985 45.88 -18.04 -37.67
CA GLY A 985 44.87 -18.19 -36.63
C GLY A 985 44.35 -19.61 -36.46
N ALA A 986 43.18 -19.74 -35.82
CA ALA A 986 42.60 -21.04 -35.45
C ALA A 986 42.22 -21.95 -36.64
N GLY A 987 42.09 -21.40 -37.84
CA GLY A 987 41.61 -22.12 -39.03
C GLY A 987 40.11 -22.49 -38.99
N ILE A 988 39.57 -22.89 -40.14
CA ILE A 988 38.16 -23.21 -40.37
C ILE A 988 38.05 -24.71 -40.70
N PRO A 989 37.16 -25.48 -40.03
CA PRO A 989 36.91 -26.88 -40.35
C PRO A 989 36.41 -27.11 -41.79
N GLU A 990 36.87 -28.17 -42.45
CA GLU A 990 36.56 -28.46 -43.87
C GLU A 990 35.06 -28.59 -44.15
N ASN A 991 34.29 -29.11 -43.19
CA ASN A 991 32.83 -29.24 -43.28
C ASN A 991 32.06 -27.91 -43.11
N GLU A 992 32.73 -26.85 -42.68
CA GLU A 992 32.13 -25.53 -42.48
C GLU A 992 32.49 -24.55 -43.61
N ILE A 993 33.53 -24.84 -44.40
CA ILE A 993 34.05 -23.96 -45.47
C ILE A 993 32.96 -23.50 -46.45
N ASP A 994 32.10 -24.41 -46.92
CA ASP A 994 31.04 -24.06 -47.88
C ASP A 994 29.95 -23.16 -47.28
N ARG A 995 29.83 -23.14 -45.95
CA ARG A 995 28.76 -22.46 -45.22
C ARG A 995 29.20 -21.13 -44.62
N ILE A 996 30.49 -20.79 -44.61
CA ILE A 996 30.98 -19.53 -44.03
C ILE A 996 30.46 -18.28 -44.74
N PHE A 997 29.96 -18.45 -45.97
CA PHE A 997 29.35 -17.39 -46.78
C PHE A 997 27.82 -17.37 -46.67
N ASP A 998 27.20 -18.31 -45.95
CA ASP A 998 25.77 -18.27 -45.65
C ASP A 998 25.50 -17.13 -44.66
N PRO A 999 24.50 -16.26 -44.91
CA PRO A 999 24.11 -15.24 -43.94
C PRO A 999 23.75 -15.86 -42.59
N TYR A 1000 24.24 -15.24 -41.51
CA TYR A 1000 24.03 -15.64 -40.10
C TYR A 1000 24.76 -16.91 -39.66
N PHE A 1001 25.60 -17.52 -40.50
CA PHE A 1001 26.38 -18.69 -40.10
C PHE A 1001 27.50 -18.32 -39.12
N GLN A 1002 27.59 -19.06 -38.01
CA GLN A 1002 28.65 -18.99 -37.01
C GLN A 1002 29.11 -20.43 -36.69
N GLY A 1003 30.40 -20.70 -36.82
CA GLY A 1003 30.97 -22.03 -36.62
C GLY A 1003 31.05 -22.48 -35.15
N ASN A 1004 31.16 -23.80 -34.92
CA ASN A 1004 31.11 -24.43 -33.59
C ASN A 1004 32.46 -24.51 -32.85
N SER A 1005 33.50 -23.84 -33.34
CA SER A 1005 34.86 -23.88 -32.75
C SER A 1005 34.89 -23.31 -31.33
N THR A 1006 35.67 -23.86 -30.39
CA THR A 1006 35.80 -23.36 -28.99
C THR A 1006 36.29 -21.90 -28.86
N VAL A 1007 36.72 -21.28 -29.96
CA VAL A 1007 37.10 -19.86 -30.09
C VAL A 1007 35.89 -18.97 -30.52
N SER A 1008 34.72 -19.56 -30.78
CA SER A 1008 33.53 -18.89 -31.34
C SER A 1008 32.72 -18.04 -30.38
N LYS A 1009 33.08 -17.98 -29.08
CA LYS A 1009 32.48 -17.02 -28.13
C LYS A 1009 32.82 -15.55 -28.41
N ALA A 1010 33.65 -15.26 -29.41
CA ALA A 1010 34.12 -13.91 -29.72
C ALA A 1010 33.11 -12.99 -30.46
N GLY A 1011 31.80 -13.26 -30.46
CA GLY A 1011 30.75 -12.26 -30.81
C GLY A 1011 30.79 -11.65 -32.23
N GLY A 1012 30.70 -12.46 -33.29
CA GLY A 1012 30.46 -11.97 -34.66
C GLY A 1012 28.96 -12.01 -35.02
N THR A 1013 28.50 -11.24 -36.01
CA THR A 1013 27.08 -11.24 -36.44
C THR A 1013 26.75 -12.30 -37.49
N GLY A 1014 27.76 -12.96 -38.07
CA GLY A 1014 27.59 -13.94 -39.16
C GLY A 1014 27.22 -13.33 -40.53
N ILE A 1015 27.26 -12.00 -40.67
CA ILE A 1015 26.84 -11.29 -41.90
C ILE A 1015 28.04 -10.92 -42.79
N GLY A 1016 29.20 -10.63 -42.19
CA GLY A 1016 30.33 -9.99 -42.87
C GLY A 1016 30.91 -10.77 -44.06
N LEU A 1017 31.05 -12.10 -43.98
CA LEU A 1017 31.60 -12.90 -45.09
C LEU A 1017 30.61 -13.06 -46.25
N ALA A 1018 29.30 -13.16 -45.97
CA ALA A 1018 28.27 -13.15 -47.01
C ALA A 1018 28.27 -11.83 -47.79
N LEU A 1019 28.44 -10.70 -47.09
CA LEU A 1019 28.61 -9.38 -47.69
C LEU A 1019 29.88 -9.30 -48.54
N VAL A 1020 31.02 -9.81 -48.06
CA VAL A 1020 32.29 -9.85 -48.81
C VAL A 1020 32.12 -10.60 -50.13
N LYS A 1021 31.49 -11.78 -50.10
CA LYS A 1021 31.24 -12.58 -51.30
C LYS A 1021 30.33 -11.83 -52.29
N GLY A 1022 29.21 -11.28 -51.82
CA GLY A 1022 28.27 -10.54 -52.67
C GLY A 1022 28.86 -9.27 -53.29
N LEU A 1023 29.62 -8.47 -52.52
CA LEU A 1023 30.30 -7.28 -53.04
C LEU A 1023 31.36 -7.65 -54.08
N LEU A 1024 32.12 -8.72 -53.86
CA LEU A 1024 33.18 -9.15 -54.78
C LEU A 1024 32.61 -9.73 -56.07
N GLU A 1025 31.55 -10.57 -55.99
CA GLU A 1025 30.84 -11.10 -57.15
C GLU A 1025 30.24 -9.97 -58.00
N ARG A 1026 29.68 -8.93 -57.37
CA ARG A 1026 29.16 -7.73 -58.07
C ARG A 1026 30.27 -6.91 -58.74
N MET A 1027 31.49 -6.92 -58.22
CA MET A 1027 32.67 -6.32 -58.88
C MET A 1027 33.31 -7.25 -59.93
N GLY A 1028 32.65 -8.34 -60.32
CA GLY A 1028 33.18 -9.29 -61.31
C GLY A 1028 34.35 -10.15 -60.79
N GLY A 1029 34.50 -10.27 -59.47
CA GLY A 1029 35.53 -11.03 -58.80
C GLY A 1029 35.04 -12.33 -58.14
N GLU A 1030 35.98 -13.18 -57.72
CA GLU A 1030 35.71 -14.46 -57.06
C GLU A 1030 36.51 -14.57 -55.76
N ILE A 1031 35.89 -15.07 -54.68
CA ILE A 1031 36.59 -15.39 -53.42
C ILE A 1031 36.77 -16.90 -53.28
N SER A 1032 37.98 -17.33 -52.96
CA SER A 1032 38.28 -18.71 -52.57
C SER A 1032 38.91 -18.74 -51.18
N VAL A 1033 38.61 -19.75 -50.39
CA VAL A 1033 39.15 -19.93 -49.04
C VAL A 1033 39.88 -21.26 -48.92
N TYR A 1034 41.03 -21.26 -48.26
CA TYR A 1034 41.80 -22.44 -47.91
C TYR A 1034 42.15 -22.36 -46.44
N SER A 1035 41.80 -23.36 -45.65
CA SER A 1035 42.08 -23.33 -44.22
C SER A 1035 42.34 -24.72 -43.68
N THR A 1036 43.27 -24.79 -42.73
CA THR A 1036 43.56 -25.98 -41.94
C THR A 1036 43.42 -25.60 -40.48
N VAL A 1037 42.65 -26.36 -39.71
CA VAL A 1037 42.47 -26.13 -38.27
C VAL A 1037 43.83 -26.13 -37.56
N GLY A 1038 44.15 -25.04 -36.86
CA GLY A 1038 45.41 -24.82 -36.14
C GLY A 1038 46.56 -24.25 -36.96
N GLU A 1039 46.44 -24.13 -38.29
CA GLU A 1039 47.49 -23.55 -39.16
C GLU A 1039 47.10 -22.18 -39.76
N GLY A 1040 45.83 -21.81 -39.70
CA GLY A 1040 45.30 -20.50 -40.15
C GLY A 1040 44.41 -20.56 -41.39
N THR A 1041 43.99 -19.38 -41.87
CA THR A 1041 43.09 -19.24 -43.02
C THR A 1041 43.71 -18.38 -44.12
N GLU A 1042 43.50 -18.77 -45.37
CA GLU A 1042 43.93 -18.04 -46.56
C GLU A 1042 42.72 -17.71 -47.45
N PHE A 1043 42.41 -16.42 -47.58
CA PHE A 1043 41.41 -15.90 -48.50
C PHE A 1043 42.08 -15.36 -49.76
N ARG A 1044 41.63 -15.81 -50.94
CA ARG A 1044 42.07 -15.33 -52.25
C ARG A 1044 40.94 -14.61 -52.96
N LEU A 1045 41.14 -13.32 -53.22
CA LEU A 1045 40.23 -12.47 -53.99
C LEU A 1045 40.78 -12.36 -55.41
N LYS A 1046 40.06 -12.89 -56.40
CA LYS A 1046 40.40 -12.74 -57.82
C LYS A 1046 39.59 -11.59 -58.40
N PHE A 1047 40.25 -10.72 -59.14
CA PHE A 1047 39.62 -9.64 -59.89
C PHE A 1047 39.78 -9.88 -61.38
N THR A 1048 38.67 -9.81 -62.12
CA THR A 1048 38.68 -9.91 -63.59
C THR A 1048 39.01 -8.53 -64.19
N PRO A 1049 40.05 -8.38 -65.02
CA PRO A 1049 40.35 -7.10 -65.65
C PRO A 1049 39.32 -6.77 -66.74
N GLY A 1050 38.69 -5.59 -66.67
CA GLY A 1050 37.71 -5.13 -67.67
C GLY A 1050 36.64 -4.24 -67.06
N ASP A 1051 35.66 -3.85 -67.88
CA ASP A 1051 34.43 -3.12 -67.49
C ASP A 1051 33.15 -3.95 -67.72
N ASP A 1052 33.27 -5.23 -68.10
CA ASP A 1052 32.15 -6.13 -68.40
C ASP A 1052 31.17 -6.33 -67.21
N HIS A 1053 31.63 -6.09 -65.98
CA HIS A 1053 30.81 -6.18 -64.76
C HIS A 1053 30.05 -4.88 -64.42
N VAL A 1054 30.27 -3.80 -65.16
CA VAL A 1054 29.57 -2.52 -64.95
C VAL A 1054 28.20 -2.57 -65.64
N THR A 1055 27.12 -2.33 -64.91
CA THR A 1055 25.75 -2.37 -65.44
C THR A 1055 25.16 -0.98 -65.68
N GLU A 1056 24.04 -0.87 -66.42
CA GLU A 1056 23.39 0.42 -66.73
C GLU A 1056 22.93 1.21 -65.49
N SER A 1057 22.78 0.57 -64.32
CA SER A 1057 22.41 1.20 -63.06
C SER A 1057 23.61 1.79 -62.27
N ASP A 1058 24.84 1.53 -62.72
CA ASP A 1058 26.05 1.91 -62.01
C ASP A 1058 26.63 3.24 -62.54
N THR A 1059 27.40 3.93 -61.70
CA THR A 1059 28.05 5.20 -62.07
C THR A 1059 29.52 4.98 -62.35
N LEU A 1060 29.99 5.32 -63.55
CA LEU A 1060 31.40 5.24 -63.96
C LEU A 1060 32.06 6.61 -63.77
N ILE A 1061 33.06 6.70 -62.87
CA ILE A 1061 33.80 7.93 -62.57
C ILE A 1061 35.11 7.90 -63.37
N ASP A 1062 35.22 8.80 -64.35
CA ASP A 1062 36.30 8.78 -65.37
C ASP A 1062 37.62 9.45 -64.91
N SER A 1063 37.65 10.06 -63.72
CA SER A 1063 38.83 10.76 -63.19
C SER A 1063 39.67 9.88 -62.26
N LEU A 1064 40.96 9.70 -62.60
CA LEU A 1064 41.98 9.02 -61.76
C LEU A 1064 42.34 9.78 -60.45
N GLN A 1065 41.65 10.86 -60.08
CA GLN A 1065 42.00 11.70 -58.93
C GLN A 1065 40.77 12.36 -58.29
N GLU A 1066 39.96 11.60 -57.56
CA GLU A 1066 39.43 12.12 -56.30
C GLU A 1066 40.30 11.52 -55.19
N HIS A 1067 40.95 12.38 -54.40
CA HIS A 1067 41.67 11.93 -53.22
C HIS A 1067 40.66 11.20 -52.33
N PHE A 1068 40.85 9.89 -52.16
CA PHE A 1068 40.20 9.10 -51.13
C PHE A 1068 40.66 9.66 -49.77
N GLU A 1069 40.08 10.75 -49.29
CA GLU A 1069 40.27 11.17 -47.91
C GLU A 1069 39.55 10.14 -47.05
N LEU A 1070 40.32 9.31 -46.33
CA LEU A 1070 39.78 8.54 -45.22
C LEU A 1070 39.10 9.57 -44.31
N SER A 1071 37.77 9.59 -44.30
CA SER A 1071 37.03 10.32 -43.30
C SER A 1071 37.51 9.79 -41.96
N LYS A 1072 38.26 10.61 -41.22
CA LYS A 1072 38.44 10.41 -39.79
C LYS A 1072 37.08 10.63 -39.15
N GLU A 1073 36.19 9.65 -39.27
CA GLU A 1073 35.11 9.52 -38.30
C GLU A 1073 35.76 9.16 -36.97
N ASP A 1074 35.49 9.99 -35.97
CA ASP A 1074 36.05 9.98 -34.62
C ASP A 1074 36.07 8.59 -33.96
N THR A 1075 37.11 7.82 -34.24
CA THR A 1075 37.51 6.63 -33.46
C THR A 1075 38.77 6.88 -32.64
N THR A 1076 39.25 8.13 -32.60
CA THR A 1076 40.24 8.59 -31.62
C THR A 1076 39.58 9.37 -30.50
N GLU A 1077 38.71 8.73 -29.72
CA GLU A 1077 38.63 9.09 -28.30
C GLU A 1077 39.89 8.51 -27.64
N LYS A 1078 40.70 9.42 -27.10
CA LYS A 1078 41.96 9.13 -26.45
C LYS A 1078 41.77 8.02 -25.40
N LEU A 1079 42.47 6.92 -25.57
CA LEU A 1079 43.02 6.15 -24.44
C LEU A 1079 44.08 7.02 -23.75
N SER A 1080 43.63 8.11 -23.13
CA SER A 1080 44.41 8.82 -22.13
C SER A 1080 44.19 8.07 -20.83
N ASP A 1081 45.29 7.68 -20.21
CA ASP A 1081 45.38 7.33 -18.80
C ASP A 1081 44.49 8.25 -17.96
N VAL A 1082 43.26 7.81 -17.68
CA VAL A 1082 42.49 8.39 -16.59
C VAL A 1082 43.08 7.76 -15.35
N VAL A 1083 44.04 8.47 -14.78
CA VAL A 1083 44.41 8.35 -13.38
C VAL A 1083 43.11 8.39 -12.59
N VAL A 1084 42.67 7.22 -12.12
CA VAL A 1084 41.60 7.08 -11.13
C VAL A 1084 41.95 8.06 -10.00
N PRO A 1085 41.10 9.05 -9.69
CA PRO A 1085 41.26 9.77 -8.45
C PRO A 1085 41.09 8.72 -7.36
N LYS A 1086 42.17 8.38 -6.66
CA LYS A 1086 42.06 7.80 -5.33
C LYS A 1086 41.24 8.80 -4.53
N SER A 1087 39.94 8.52 -4.37
CA SER A 1087 39.09 9.25 -3.45
C SER A 1087 39.71 9.09 -2.06
N GLU A 1088 40.05 10.23 -1.47
CA GLU A 1088 40.58 10.34 -0.14
C GLU A 1088 39.68 9.67 0.88
N HIS A 1089 40.34 9.08 1.88
CA HIS A 1089 39.78 8.41 3.04
C HIS A 1089 38.50 9.04 3.59
N ILE A 1090 37.39 8.31 3.47
CA ILE A 1090 36.29 8.39 4.43
C ILE A 1090 36.34 7.07 5.20
N ASN A 1091 36.73 7.15 6.47
CA ASN A 1091 36.66 6.02 7.40
C ASN A 1091 35.18 5.67 7.62
N ASN A 1092 34.70 4.65 6.89
CA ASN A 1092 33.71 3.68 7.31
C ASN A 1092 33.80 2.47 6.36
N THR A 1093 33.94 1.26 6.91
CA THR A 1093 34.06 0.01 6.16
C THR A 1093 32.76 -0.29 5.42
N LEU A 1094 32.68 0.06 4.13
CA LEU A 1094 31.56 -0.34 3.27
C LEU A 1094 31.54 -1.87 3.10
N PRO A 1095 30.36 -2.51 3.12
CA PRO A 1095 30.25 -3.95 2.95
C PRO A 1095 30.82 -4.41 1.61
N LYS A 1096 31.40 -5.61 1.57
CA LYS A 1096 32.10 -6.14 0.39
C LYS A 1096 31.21 -7.02 -0.48
N VAL A 1097 31.13 -6.73 -1.78
CA VAL A 1097 30.34 -7.50 -2.75
C VAL A 1097 31.26 -8.08 -3.82
N LEU A 1098 31.15 -9.39 -4.07
CA LEU A 1098 31.78 -10.04 -5.22
C LEU A 1098 30.75 -10.15 -6.35
N LEU A 1099 31.00 -9.45 -7.45
CA LEU A 1099 30.17 -9.47 -8.65
C LEU A 1099 30.80 -10.36 -9.73
N VAL A 1100 30.12 -11.43 -10.11
CA VAL A 1100 30.58 -12.38 -11.14
C VAL A 1100 29.62 -12.33 -12.32
N GLU A 1101 30.11 -11.83 -13.45
CA GLU A 1101 29.27 -11.54 -14.62
C GLU A 1101 30.14 -11.72 -15.87
N ASP A 1102 29.75 -12.51 -16.86
CA ASP A 1102 30.64 -12.76 -18.00
C ASP A 1102 30.65 -11.59 -19.01
N ASN A 1103 29.57 -10.82 -19.05
CA ASN A 1103 29.46 -9.67 -19.95
C ASN A 1103 30.15 -8.41 -19.38
N PRO A 1104 31.19 -7.87 -20.04
CA PRO A 1104 31.94 -6.72 -19.55
C PRO A 1104 31.09 -5.45 -19.40
N ASP A 1105 30.11 -5.22 -20.29
CA ASP A 1105 29.24 -4.04 -20.22
C ASP A 1105 28.31 -4.13 -18.99
N PHE A 1106 27.74 -5.31 -18.70
CA PHE A 1106 26.89 -5.51 -17.51
C PHE A 1106 27.71 -5.49 -16.22
N ARG A 1107 28.91 -6.11 -16.21
CA ARG A 1107 29.82 -6.08 -15.07
C ARG A 1107 30.20 -4.65 -14.71
N GLU A 1108 30.57 -3.83 -15.69
CA GLU A 1108 30.94 -2.43 -15.50
C GLU A 1108 29.75 -1.61 -15.00
N TYR A 1109 28.58 -1.77 -15.63
CA TYR A 1109 27.35 -1.10 -15.22
C TYR A 1109 26.94 -1.45 -13.78
N PHE A 1110 26.81 -2.73 -13.43
CA PHE A 1110 26.42 -3.15 -12.08
C PHE A 1110 27.46 -2.73 -11.04
N SER A 1111 28.75 -2.84 -11.37
CA SER A 1111 29.82 -2.35 -10.49
C SER A 1111 29.66 -0.86 -10.20
N HIS A 1112 29.37 -0.04 -11.22
CA HIS A 1112 29.11 1.39 -11.03
C HIS A 1112 27.84 1.70 -10.22
N VAL A 1113 26.74 0.99 -10.47
CA VAL A 1113 25.46 1.20 -9.78
C VAL A 1113 25.58 0.97 -8.28
N ILE A 1114 26.31 -0.08 -7.88
CA ILE A 1114 26.39 -0.48 -6.46
C ILE A 1114 27.65 0.08 -5.75
N ALA A 1115 28.61 0.67 -6.48
CA ALA A 1115 29.85 1.21 -5.92
C ALA A 1115 29.65 2.35 -4.88
N SER A 1116 28.49 3.02 -4.87
CA SER A 1116 28.20 4.06 -3.86
C SER A 1116 27.93 3.50 -2.46
N ALA A 1117 27.52 2.24 -2.35
CA ALA A 1117 27.12 1.59 -1.10
C ALA A 1117 28.02 0.41 -0.70
N TYR A 1118 28.83 -0.10 -1.64
CA TYR A 1118 29.60 -1.33 -1.46
C TYR A 1118 31.04 -1.19 -1.98
N THR A 1119 31.95 -1.96 -1.37
CA THR A 1119 33.24 -2.25 -2.00
C THR A 1119 33.03 -3.41 -2.97
N VAL A 1120 33.20 -3.20 -4.27
CA VAL A 1120 32.90 -4.21 -5.29
C VAL A 1120 34.19 -4.80 -5.85
N GLU A 1121 34.33 -6.12 -5.80
CA GLU A 1121 35.32 -6.87 -6.56
C GLU A 1121 34.61 -7.59 -7.70
N THR A 1122 35.20 -7.62 -8.90
CA THR A 1122 34.56 -8.23 -10.07
C THR A 1122 35.29 -9.49 -10.52
N ALA A 1123 34.58 -10.43 -11.14
CA ALA A 1123 35.14 -11.64 -11.77
C ALA A 1123 34.42 -11.96 -13.09
N GLU A 1124 35.11 -12.64 -14.02
CA GLU A 1124 34.61 -12.97 -15.35
C GLU A 1124 33.92 -14.32 -15.47
N ASN A 1125 34.10 -15.18 -14.48
CA ASN A 1125 33.46 -16.49 -14.42
C ASN A 1125 33.48 -17.05 -13.00
N GLY A 1126 32.77 -18.16 -12.78
CA GLY A 1126 32.65 -18.77 -11.46
C GLY A 1126 33.98 -19.22 -10.85
N LYS A 1127 34.96 -19.58 -11.69
CA LYS A 1127 36.28 -20.04 -11.25
C LYS A 1127 37.13 -18.90 -10.72
N GLU A 1128 37.18 -17.78 -11.45
CA GLU A 1128 37.83 -16.56 -10.95
C GLU A 1128 37.12 -16.03 -9.70
N GLY A 1129 35.79 -16.14 -9.63
CA GLY A 1129 35.00 -15.81 -8.44
C GLY A 1129 35.43 -16.62 -7.21
N LEU A 1130 35.63 -17.93 -7.34
CA LEU A 1130 36.15 -18.80 -6.29
C LEU A 1130 37.59 -18.45 -5.88
N GLU A 1131 38.45 -18.12 -6.83
CA GLU A 1131 39.84 -17.74 -6.54
C GLU A 1131 39.90 -16.43 -5.73
N LYS A 1132 39.02 -15.47 -6.03
CA LYS A 1132 38.95 -14.18 -5.33
C LYS A 1132 38.25 -14.22 -3.98
N LEU A 1133 37.42 -15.24 -3.73
CA LEU A 1133 36.65 -15.42 -2.50
C LEU A 1133 37.53 -15.38 -1.24
N ALA A 1134 38.64 -16.11 -1.24
CA ALA A 1134 39.55 -16.20 -0.10
C ALA A 1134 40.35 -14.91 0.14
N SER A 1135 40.72 -14.18 -0.92
CA SER A 1135 41.49 -12.94 -0.81
C SER A 1135 40.62 -11.71 -0.49
N PHE A 1136 39.39 -11.68 -1.01
CA PHE A 1136 38.51 -10.52 -0.89
C PHE A 1136 37.62 -10.58 0.35
N ASN A 1137 37.20 -11.79 0.75
CA ASN A 1137 36.27 -12.09 1.85
C ASN A 1137 34.95 -11.27 1.73
N PRO A 1138 34.14 -11.52 0.69
CA PRO A 1138 32.90 -10.80 0.45
C PRO A 1138 31.84 -11.13 1.50
N GLU A 1139 30.96 -10.17 1.76
CA GLU A 1139 29.74 -10.31 2.57
C GLU A 1139 28.51 -10.66 1.72
N LEU A 1140 28.61 -10.51 0.39
CA LEU A 1140 27.57 -10.85 -0.58
C LEU A 1140 28.21 -11.27 -1.92
N ILE A 1141 27.62 -12.27 -2.57
CA ILE A 1141 28.00 -12.68 -3.92
C ILE A 1141 26.81 -12.48 -4.85
N VAL A 1142 27.02 -11.77 -5.95
CA VAL A 1142 26.06 -11.61 -7.04
C VAL A 1142 26.67 -12.27 -8.27
N SER A 1143 25.96 -13.24 -8.85
CA SER A 1143 26.52 -14.07 -9.93
C SER A 1143 25.50 -14.30 -11.05
N ASP A 1144 25.92 -14.19 -12.31
CA ASP A 1144 25.14 -14.74 -13.41
C ASP A 1144 25.20 -16.28 -13.37
N ILE A 1145 24.15 -16.92 -13.86
CA ILE A 1145 24.09 -18.37 -14.02
C ILE A 1145 24.89 -18.80 -15.25
N MET A 1146 24.77 -18.06 -16.35
CA MET A 1146 25.25 -18.49 -17.66
C MET A 1146 26.64 -17.91 -17.94
N MET A 1147 27.67 -18.53 -17.37
CA MET A 1147 29.06 -18.05 -17.50
C MET A 1147 30.00 -19.12 -18.11
N PRO A 1148 31.08 -18.72 -18.81
CA PRO A 1148 32.11 -19.64 -19.32
C PRO A 1148 32.94 -20.29 -18.18
N GLU A 1149 33.63 -21.39 -18.48
CA GLU A 1149 34.51 -22.16 -17.58
C GLU A 1149 33.84 -22.82 -16.37
N MET A 1150 33.15 -22.04 -15.55
CA MET A 1150 32.38 -22.50 -14.40
C MET A 1150 31.12 -21.66 -14.31
N ASP A 1151 29.98 -22.34 -14.40
CA ASP A 1151 28.67 -21.68 -14.36
C ASP A 1151 28.28 -21.26 -12.93
N GLY A 1152 27.26 -20.42 -12.79
CA GLY A 1152 26.85 -19.90 -11.48
C GLY A 1152 26.35 -21.01 -10.53
N TYR A 1153 25.77 -22.08 -11.06
CA TYR A 1153 25.32 -23.23 -10.26
C TYR A 1153 26.50 -24.04 -9.72
N GLU A 1154 27.53 -24.26 -10.54
CA GLU A 1154 28.77 -24.93 -10.16
C GLU A 1154 29.55 -24.12 -9.12
N MET A 1155 29.64 -22.80 -9.30
CA MET A 1155 30.25 -21.89 -8.34
C MET A 1155 29.52 -21.94 -6.98
N MET A 1156 28.20 -21.86 -6.98
CA MET A 1156 27.39 -21.96 -5.76
C MET A 1156 27.61 -23.28 -5.02
N LYS A 1157 27.59 -24.40 -5.74
CA LYS A 1157 27.85 -25.72 -5.13
C LYS A 1157 29.23 -25.78 -4.48
N ALA A 1158 30.25 -25.21 -5.14
CA ALA A 1158 31.59 -25.14 -4.58
C ALA A 1158 31.65 -24.28 -3.31
N ILE A 1159 30.98 -23.13 -3.29
CA ILE A 1159 30.91 -22.24 -2.12
C ILE A 1159 30.19 -22.89 -0.95
N ARG A 1160 29.04 -23.52 -1.20
CA ARG A 1160 28.24 -24.18 -0.14
C ARG A 1160 28.95 -25.41 0.43
N ALA A 1161 29.91 -26.00 -0.28
CA ALA A 1161 30.73 -27.11 0.21
C ALA A 1161 31.85 -26.66 1.17
N GLU A 1162 32.23 -25.37 1.18
CA GLU A 1162 33.28 -24.84 2.05
C GLU A 1162 32.71 -24.21 3.34
N GLU A 1163 33.12 -24.71 4.51
CA GLU A 1163 32.57 -24.26 5.81
C GLU A 1163 32.71 -22.76 6.07
N ASN A 1164 33.76 -22.14 5.55
CA ASN A 1164 34.06 -20.73 5.77
C ASN A 1164 33.18 -19.79 4.93
N PHE A 1165 32.61 -20.28 3.82
CA PHE A 1165 31.89 -19.46 2.84
C PHE A 1165 30.43 -19.89 2.66
N LYS A 1166 30.02 -21.04 3.22
CA LYS A 1166 28.67 -21.59 3.08
C LYS A 1166 27.56 -20.65 3.54
N THR A 1167 27.83 -19.72 4.46
CA THR A 1167 26.85 -18.76 4.99
C THR A 1167 26.81 -17.42 4.27
N ILE A 1168 27.67 -17.19 3.26
CA ILE A 1168 27.67 -15.91 2.52
C ILE A 1168 26.42 -15.85 1.64
N PRO A 1169 25.59 -14.80 1.75
CA PRO A 1169 24.46 -14.59 0.86
C PRO A 1169 24.86 -14.64 -0.62
N PHE A 1170 24.09 -15.36 -1.42
CA PHE A 1170 24.34 -15.56 -2.84
C PHE A 1170 23.08 -15.24 -3.66
N ILE A 1171 23.20 -14.29 -4.58
CA ILE A 1171 22.13 -13.84 -5.46
C ILE A 1171 22.44 -14.29 -6.88
N PHE A 1172 21.49 -14.98 -7.52
CA PHE A 1172 21.52 -15.20 -8.96
C PHE A 1172 20.92 -14.02 -9.70
N LEU A 1173 21.56 -13.61 -10.79
CA LEU A 1173 21.11 -12.53 -11.67
C LEU A 1173 21.11 -13.04 -13.12
N SER A 1174 19.97 -13.54 -13.62
CA SER A 1174 19.92 -14.32 -14.87
C SER A 1174 18.84 -13.87 -15.86
N ALA A 1175 19.08 -14.10 -17.15
CA ALA A 1175 18.07 -13.92 -18.21
C ALA A 1175 17.09 -15.11 -18.35
N LYS A 1176 17.28 -16.18 -17.57
CA LYS A 1176 16.35 -17.32 -17.49
C LYS A 1176 15.25 -17.01 -16.49
N ASP A 1177 14.00 -16.97 -16.95
CA ASP A 1177 12.81 -16.56 -16.18
C ASP A 1177 11.76 -17.67 -16.03
N SER A 1178 12.05 -18.90 -16.48
CA SER A 1178 11.12 -20.02 -16.33
C SER A 1178 11.01 -20.44 -14.86
N ALA A 1179 9.81 -20.85 -14.43
CA ALA A 1179 9.57 -21.32 -13.06
C ALA A 1179 10.52 -22.46 -12.65
N ASP A 1180 10.86 -23.34 -13.59
CA ASP A 1180 11.80 -24.46 -13.39
C ASP A 1180 13.25 -23.98 -13.15
N ASP A 1181 13.70 -22.91 -13.82
CA ASP A 1181 15.05 -22.36 -13.64
C ASP A 1181 15.18 -21.61 -12.29
N VAL A 1182 14.11 -20.91 -11.86
CA VAL A 1182 14.04 -20.24 -10.54
C VAL A 1182 14.03 -21.26 -9.41
N GLU A 1183 13.17 -22.28 -9.51
CA GLU A 1183 13.08 -23.36 -8.52
C GLU A 1183 14.42 -24.11 -8.41
N LYS A 1184 15.07 -24.39 -9.54
CA LYS A 1184 16.39 -25.02 -9.56
C LYS A 1184 17.47 -24.16 -8.89
N GLY A 1185 17.44 -22.84 -9.08
CA GLY A 1185 18.40 -21.93 -8.45
C GLY A 1185 18.25 -21.83 -6.94
N LEU A 1186 17.01 -21.71 -6.44
CA LEU A 1186 16.73 -21.65 -5.00
C LEU A 1186 17.04 -22.98 -4.31
N ASN A 1187 16.69 -24.13 -4.92
CA ASN A 1187 16.98 -25.46 -4.37
C ASN A 1187 18.49 -25.78 -4.28
N LEU A 1188 19.34 -25.07 -5.03
CA LEU A 1188 20.79 -25.20 -4.96
C LEU A 1188 21.43 -24.38 -3.82
N GLY A 1189 20.63 -23.59 -3.09
CA GLY A 1189 21.07 -22.80 -1.95
C GLY A 1189 21.31 -21.32 -2.26
N ALA A 1190 20.69 -20.79 -3.31
CA ALA A 1190 20.62 -19.34 -3.57
C ALA A 1190 19.66 -18.68 -2.60
N ASP A 1191 20.03 -17.50 -2.12
CA ASP A 1191 19.18 -16.72 -1.22
C ASP A 1191 18.13 -15.94 -2.02
N ILE A 1192 18.50 -15.44 -3.21
CA ILE A 1192 17.62 -14.68 -4.11
C ILE A 1192 17.93 -15.06 -5.56
N TYR A 1193 16.88 -15.12 -6.40
CA TYR A 1193 16.99 -15.24 -7.85
C TYR A 1193 16.32 -14.03 -8.49
N LEU A 1194 17.07 -13.23 -9.25
CA LEU A 1194 16.58 -12.05 -9.97
C LEU A 1194 16.66 -12.26 -11.48
N SER A 1195 15.56 -11.98 -12.18
CA SER A 1195 15.48 -12.02 -13.65
C SER A 1195 15.94 -10.70 -14.27
N LYS A 1196 16.78 -10.72 -15.30
CA LYS A 1196 17.15 -9.54 -16.11
C LYS A 1196 15.99 -9.15 -17.05
N PRO A 1197 15.61 -7.87 -17.21
CA PRO A 1197 16.19 -6.68 -16.56
C PRO A 1197 15.75 -6.57 -15.09
N VAL A 1198 16.69 -6.20 -14.23
CA VAL A 1198 16.49 -6.04 -12.79
C VAL A 1198 16.07 -4.60 -12.52
N GLU A 1199 14.93 -4.39 -11.88
CA GLU A 1199 14.44 -3.07 -11.42
C GLU A 1199 15.13 -2.59 -10.14
#